data_AF-A0A7K7ABT4-F1
#
_entry.id   AF-A0A7K7ABT4-F1
#
_cell.length_a   1.000
_cell.length_b   1.000
_cell.length_c   1.000
_cell.angle_alpha   90.00
_cell.angle_beta   90.00
_cell.angle_gamma   90.00
#
_symmetry.space_group_name_H-M   'P 1'
#
loop_
_entity.id
_entity.type
_entity.pdbx_description
1 polymer ?
#
loop_
_entity_poly.entity_id
_entity_poly.type
_entity_poly.pdbx_seq_one_letter_code
_entity_poly.pdbx_strand_id
1 'polypeptide(L)'
;LRYLLLCLPAWADAASMYGEILSPNYPQVYPNDVQESWEIQVPPGYGIHLYFTHLDLEPSQNCEYDSVKILSGVHVEGVLCGRKKPRAPGSPIVEEFRVPYNVLTMTFQSDFSNEEHFTGFAAYYVAVDLDECTDFVDEPCSHHCNNYIGGYFCTCPPDYFLYEDKKTCGVNCSGNVFTEPSGEITSPNYPNQYPESSKCEYQVILRPGYFVTLTIHSGDFDVEPADSKGHCHDSLTIVSGEQHFGPYCGSKFPGPPEIKTRNNILNIIFQTDHRVQHKGWKIRYHGDPITCRQSVIPNSVLEPKKDKYVLRDNVKVTCVEGYEIERDTLRFFYSSCQENGEWTNSHLSCVPVNCGEPVPIDNGQAIYISELHEPLYKAVFRYVCDAPYYTLKNESEVVYQCSASGQWVNEKMGTKLPKCVPVCGVPSKRIQETAKIFGGTPAAKGNFPWQVYFANPRGGGVLISERWVMTAAHVVEEFDKPNMYAGVINVAEESLYREGTQLIPEASFIHPGWKNQPPETRTDFDNDIALLKLREPVKMGPNISPLCLPGKSPEYELQEGTLGYIAGWGQKEKGRLPIWLWKAQIPVVNMDRCRSVRPEGSADSSAYRFTDNMICAGGGKDSCRGDSGGAYAIPDPLYDNRYYVAGLISWGPRCGTFGLYTKVVRYLDWITETMSKHEDPETWQ
;
A
#
# COMPACT_ATOMS: atom_id res chain seq x y z
N LEU A 1 -95.13 -29.49 1.45
CA LEU A 1 -95.95 -30.07 2.53
C LEU A 1 -96.20 -28.98 3.57
N ARG A 2 -97.49 -28.66 3.81
CA ARG A 2 -98.12 -28.00 4.97
C ARG A 2 -97.37 -26.94 5.82
N TYR A 3 -97.95 -25.73 5.77
CA TYR A 3 -98.36 -24.83 6.89
C TYR A 3 -97.56 -24.85 8.20
N LEU A 4 -97.07 -23.68 8.60
CA LEU A 4 -97.45 -23.08 9.89
C LEU A 4 -97.21 -21.56 9.85
N LEU A 5 -98.30 -20.82 9.60
CA LEU A 5 -98.47 -19.47 10.12
C LEU A 5 -98.45 -19.58 11.66
N LEU A 6 -97.50 -18.90 12.30
CA LEU A 6 -97.60 -18.53 13.71
C LEU A 6 -97.68 -17.01 13.75
N CYS A 7 -98.83 -16.53 14.25
CA CYS A 7 -99.12 -15.14 14.52
C CYS A 7 -97.96 -14.49 15.28
N LEU A 8 -97.43 -13.41 14.72
CA LEU A 8 -96.84 -12.33 15.52
C LEU A 8 -97.98 -11.69 16.32
N PRO A 9 -97.86 -11.48 17.63
CA PRO A 9 -98.58 -10.39 18.25
C PRO A 9 -97.91 -9.11 17.74
N ALA A 10 -98.56 -8.41 16.81
CA ALA A 10 -98.67 -6.98 17.05
C ALA A 10 -99.44 -6.88 18.38
N TRP A 11 -99.02 -6.13 19.40
CA TRP A 11 -98.55 -4.77 19.34
C TRP A 11 -97.31 -4.61 20.23
N ALA A 12 -96.18 -4.21 19.65
CA ALA A 12 -95.27 -3.33 20.36
C ALA A 12 -95.77 -1.93 19.99
N ASP A 13 -96.37 -1.22 20.94
CA ASP A 13 -96.68 0.19 20.76
C ASP A 13 -95.37 0.87 20.35
N ALA A 14 -95.30 1.36 19.11
CA ALA A 14 -94.14 2.07 18.63
C ALA A 14 -93.95 3.29 19.55
N ALA A 15 -92.86 3.30 20.33
CA ALA A 15 -92.47 4.41 21.18
C ALA A 15 -92.59 5.71 20.38
N SER A 16 -93.48 6.60 20.82
CA SER A 16 -93.87 7.77 20.02
C SER A 16 -92.76 8.81 20.03
N MET A 17 -92.41 9.36 18.86
CA MET A 17 -91.37 10.39 18.71
C MET A 17 -91.81 11.76 19.23
N TYR A 18 -93.10 11.94 19.45
CA TYR A 18 -93.68 13.12 20.08
C TYR A 18 -95.03 12.75 20.69
N GLY A 19 -95.52 13.56 21.61
CA GLY A 19 -96.87 13.37 22.13
C GLY A 19 -97.36 14.57 22.92
N GLU A 20 -98.65 14.56 23.16
CA GLU A 20 -99.36 15.55 23.98
C GLU A 20 -99.90 14.84 25.22
N ILE A 21 -99.74 15.48 26.36
CA ILE A 21 -100.26 15.01 27.64
C ILE A 21 -101.01 16.17 28.29
N LEU A 22 -102.28 15.93 28.54
CA LEU A 22 -103.19 16.90 29.12
C LEU A 22 -103.64 16.42 30.49
N SER A 23 -103.88 17.36 31.41
CA SER A 23 -104.58 17.03 32.65
C SER A 23 -106.01 16.54 32.33
N PRO A 24 -106.60 15.69 33.20
CA PRO A 24 -107.99 15.27 33.03
C PRO A 24 -108.94 16.46 32.86
N ASN A 25 -109.86 16.36 31.89
CA ASN A 25 -110.83 17.39 31.50
C ASN A 25 -110.27 18.69 30.87
N TYR A 26 -108.96 18.83 30.66
CA TYR A 26 -108.38 20.03 30.05
C TYR A 26 -109.12 20.42 28.74
N PRO A 27 -109.53 21.69 28.53
CA PRO A 27 -109.19 22.89 29.30
C PRO A 27 -110.17 23.23 30.46
N GLN A 28 -111.05 22.32 30.84
CA GLN A 28 -111.92 22.47 32.01
C GLN A 28 -111.20 22.10 33.30
N VAL A 29 -111.82 22.42 34.44
CA VAL A 29 -111.27 22.13 35.78
C VAL A 29 -111.04 20.62 35.95
N TYR A 30 -109.87 20.26 36.47
CA TYR A 30 -109.51 18.87 36.74
C TYR A 30 -110.26 18.33 37.99
N PRO A 31 -110.53 17.01 38.08
CA PRO A 31 -111.24 16.44 39.22
C PRO A 31 -110.36 16.35 40.47
N ASN A 32 -110.99 16.35 41.64
CA ASN A 32 -110.34 16.08 42.92
C ASN A 32 -110.04 14.57 43.06
N ASP A 33 -109.08 14.23 43.92
CA ASP A 33 -108.66 12.85 44.25
C ASP A 33 -108.23 12.01 43.03
N VAL A 34 -107.58 12.64 42.05
CA VAL A 34 -107.11 11.97 40.83
C VAL A 34 -105.59 11.83 40.87
N GLN A 35 -105.11 10.64 40.54
CA GLN A 35 -103.71 10.39 40.27
C GLN A 35 -103.56 9.72 38.91
N GLU A 36 -102.88 10.40 37.99
CA GLU A 36 -102.60 9.90 36.65
C GLU A 36 -101.09 9.86 36.44
N SER A 37 -100.60 8.87 35.71
CA SER A 37 -99.18 8.73 35.43
C SER A 37 -98.95 8.29 33.99
N TRP A 38 -98.02 8.98 33.32
CA TRP A 38 -97.63 8.75 31.95
C TRP A 38 -96.16 8.34 31.91
N GLU A 39 -95.89 7.15 31.39
CA GLU A 39 -94.55 6.72 31.05
C GLU A 39 -94.28 7.12 29.59
N ILE A 40 -93.39 8.09 29.42
CA ILE A 40 -92.95 8.59 28.13
C ILE A 40 -91.71 7.79 27.75
N GLN A 41 -91.86 6.91 26.77
CA GLN A 41 -90.75 6.14 26.22
C GLN A 41 -90.54 6.57 24.76
N VAL A 42 -89.29 6.93 24.44
CA VAL A 42 -88.81 7.18 23.08
C VAL A 42 -87.83 6.07 22.66
N PRO A 43 -87.58 5.86 21.37
CA PRO A 43 -86.63 4.86 20.92
C PRO A 43 -85.22 5.03 21.54
N PRO A 44 -84.44 3.94 21.70
CA PRO A 44 -83.01 4.03 22.06
C PRO A 44 -82.25 4.92 21.07
N GLY A 45 -81.26 5.68 21.56
CA GLY A 45 -80.52 6.70 20.77
C GLY A 45 -81.14 8.10 20.82
N TYR A 46 -82.26 8.27 21.55
CA TYR A 46 -82.91 9.57 21.74
C TYR A 46 -83.05 9.94 23.22
N GLY A 47 -82.93 11.23 23.51
CA GLY A 47 -83.38 11.86 24.74
C GLY A 47 -84.80 12.44 24.61
N ILE A 48 -85.38 12.87 25.74
CA ILE A 48 -86.73 13.42 25.81
C ILE A 48 -86.67 14.91 26.12
N HIS A 49 -87.24 15.74 25.25
CA HIS A 49 -87.52 17.16 25.52
C HIS A 49 -88.99 17.32 25.85
N LEU A 50 -89.30 17.50 27.13
CA LEU A 50 -90.65 17.70 27.67
C LEU A 50 -90.85 19.20 27.95
N TYR A 51 -91.94 19.79 27.47
CA TYR A 51 -92.27 21.18 27.73
C TYR A 51 -93.77 21.40 27.95
N PHE A 52 -94.09 22.34 28.82
CA PHE A 52 -95.45 22.74 29.17
C PHE A 52 -95.80 24.03 28.44
N THR A 53 -97.00 24.10 27.87
CA THR A 53 -97.54 25.33 27.27
C THR A 53 -98.58 26.01 28.16
N HIS A 54 -99.20 25.24 29.05
CA HIS A 54 -100.14 25.73 30.04
C HIS A 54 -99.94 24.97 31.35
N LEU A 55 -99.91 25.69 32.47
CA LEU A 55 -99.86 25.12 33.82
C LEU A 55 -100.61 26.03 34.79
N ASP A 56 -101.72 25.53 35.31
CA ASP A 56 -102.64 26.21 36.22
C ASP A 56 -103.19 25.17 37.20
N LEU A 57 -102.45 24.96 38.29
CA LEU A 57 -102.75 23.99 39.37
C LEU A 57 -102.85 24.73 40.71
N GLU A 58 -103.47 24.10 41.70
CA GLU A 58 -103.51 24.64 43.06
C GLU A 58 -102.08 24.91 43.59
N PRO A 59 -101.79 26.13 44.09
CA PRO A 59 -100.48 26.45 44.66
C PRO A 59 -100.38 25.96 46.11
N SER A 60 -99.37 25.15 46.40
CA SER A 60 -99.06 24.70 47.76
C SER A 60 -97.55 24.78 48.05
N GLN A 61 -97.18 24.82 49.33
CA GLN A 61 -95.77 24.81 49.73
C GLN A 61 -95.15 23.49 49.28
N ASN A 62 -94.04 23.54 48.53
CA ASN A 62 -93.39 22.37 47.91
C ASN A 62 -94.28 21.52 46.99
N CYS A 63 -95.42 22.05 46.54
CA CYS A 63 -96.37 21.30 45.73
C CYS A 63 -96.87 20.03 46.43
N GLU A 64 -97.18 20.13 47.73
CA GLU A 64 -97.66 19.01 48.57
C GLU A 64 -99.12 18.62 48.30
N TYR A 65 -99.93 19.54 47.77
CA TYR A 65 -101.30 19.27 47.33
C TYR A 65 -101.29 18.86 45.85
N ASP A 66 -101.84 19.69 44.97
CA ASP A 66 -101.86 19.38 43.54
C ASP A 66 -100.48 19.56 42.89
N SER A 67 -99.98 18.52 42.21
CA SER A 67 -98.65 18.57 41.60
C SER A 67 -98.48 17.71 40.35
N VAL A 68 -97.54 18.11 39.50
CA VAL A 68 -96.97 17.29 38.43
C VAL A 68 -95.51 17.00 38.75
N LYS A 69 -95.17 15.72 38.92
CA LYS A 69 -93.81 15.25 39.18
C LYS A 69 -93.22 14.64 37.92
N ILE A 70 -92.00 15.02 37.59
CA ILE A 70 -91.23 14.52 36.44
C ILE A 70 -90.04 13.73 36.98
N LEU A 71 -89.91 12.48 36.56
CA LEU A 71 -88.95 11.49 37.07
C LEU A 71 -88.18 10.85 35.90
N SER A 72 -86.85 10.83 35.97
CA SER A 72 -85.98 10.04 35.09
C SER A 72 -85.37 8.89 35.91
N GLY A 73 -85.98 7.71 35.84
CA GLY A 73 -85.63 6.58 36.69
C GLY A 73 -85.82 6.90 38.18
N VAL A 74 -84.73 7.05 38.93
CA VAL A 74 -84.75 7.44 40.36
C VAL A 74 -84.52 8.93 40.59
N HIS A 75 -84.21 9.69 39.54
CA HIS A 75 -83.93 11.12 39.64
C HIS A 75 -85.23 11.94 39.47
N VAL A 76 -85.46 12.91 40.34
CA VAL A 76 -86.58 13.87 40.21
C VAL A 76 -86.08 15.04 39.38
N GLU A 77 -86.51 15.10 38.12
CA GLU A 77 -86.17 16.18 37.19
C GLU A 77 -86.89 17.49 37.57
N GLY A 78 -88.12 17.40 38.09
CA GLY A 78 -88.87 18.56 38.55
C GLY A 78 -90.21 18.23 39.20
N VAL A 79 -90.73 19.16 40.01
CA VAL A 79 -92.07 19.11 40.61
C VAL A 79 -92.76 20.47 40.39
N LEU A 80 -93.95 20.45 39.79
CA LEU A 80 -94.66 21.65 39.33
C LEU A 80 -96.03 21.78 39.99
N CYS A 81 -96.39 22.99 40.42
CA CYS A 81 -97.70 23.41 40.90
C CYS A 81 -97.87 24.93 40.72
N GLY A 82 -99.07 25.45 41.01
CA GLY A 82 -99.40 26.87 40.85
C GLY A 82 -99.52 27.30 39.39
N ARG A 83 -99.98 28.54 39.17
CA ARG A 83 -100.10 29.12 37.83
C ARG A 83 -98.76 29.66 37.32
N LYS A 84 -98.27 29.14 36.19
CA LYS A 84 -97.01 29.58 35.57
C LYS A 84 -97.26 30.57 34.43
N LYS A 85 -96.34 31.50 34.26
CA LYS A 85 -96.30 32.45 33.13
C LYS A 85 -95.25 31.99 32.12
N PRO A 86 -95.38 32.37 30.83
CA PRO A 86 -94.38 32.03 29.83
C PRO A 86 -92.97 32.45 30.22
N ARG A 87 -91.98 31.59 29.97
CA ARG A 87 -90.56 31.87 30.32
C ARG A 87 -89.96 33.06 29.56
N ALA A 88 -90.49 33.38 28.36
CA ALA A 88 -89.99 34.47 27.53
C ALA A 88 -91.13 35.23 26.81
N PRO A 89 -90.98 36.54 26.54
CA PRO A 89 -91.95 37.30 25.77
C PRO A 89 -92.15 36.68 24.37
N GLY A 90 -93.37 36.24 24.06
CA GLY A 90 -93.72 35.62 22.78
C GLY A 90 -93.50 34.10 22.66
N SER A 91 -93.01 33.43 23.72
CA SER A 91 -92.95 31.96 23.76
C SER A 91 -94.25 31.38 24.33
N PRO A 92 -94.80 30.28 23.78
CA PRO A 92 -95.90 29.55 24.39
C PRO A 92 -95.44 28.67 25.56
N ILE A 93 -94.14 28.45 25.75
CA ILE A 93 -93.59 27.52 26.75
C ILE A 93 -93.53 28.19 28.13
N VAL A 94 -94.16 27.55 29.11
CA VAL A 94 -94.16 27.97 30.52
C VAL A 94 -93.11 27.25 31.36
N GLU A 95 -92.72 26.03 30.98
CA GLU A 95 -91.67 25.24 31.64
C GLU A 95 -91.14 24.16 30.69
N GLU A 96 -89.87 23.74 30.80
CA GLU A 96 -89.29 22.68 29.96
C GLU A 96 -88.16 21.91 30.67
N PHE A 97 -87.97 20.65 30.25
CA PHE A 97 -86.99 19.68 30.73
C PHE A 97 -86.35 18.96 29.53
N ARG A 98 -85.03 18.84 29.52
CA ARG A 98 -84.27 18.08 28.52
C ARG A 98 -83.52 16.96 29.23
N VAL A 99 -83.91 15.73 28.93
CA VAL A 99 -83.45 14.55 29.64
C VAL A 99 -82.72 13.65 28.64
N PRO A 100 -81.43 13.32 28.85
CA PRO A 100 -80.63 12.52 27.91
C PRO A 100 -80.94 11.01 27.97
N TYR A 101 -82.09 10.65 28.55
CA TYR A 101 -82.55 9.29 28.73
C TYR A 101 -83.80 9.06 27.88
N ASN A 102 -83.99 7.82 27.44
CA ASN A 102 -85.07 7.46 26.53
C ASN A 102 -86.39 7.08 27.24
N VAL A 103 -86.45 7.20 28.58
CA VAL A 103 -87.63 6.93 29.40
C VAL A 103 -87.79 8.04 30.44
N LEU A 104 -89.00 8.58 30.57
CA LEU A 104 -89.37 9.62 31.53
C LEU A 104 -90.76 9.33 32.10
N THR A 105 -90.94 9.41 33.41
CA THR A 105 -92.26 9.23 34.05
C THR A 105 -92.79 10.59 34.51
N MET A 106 -94.01 10.94 34.10
CA MET A 106 -94.72 12.12 34.57
C MET A 106 -95.95 11.71 35.36
N THR A 107 -96.11 12.22 36.58
CA THR A 107 -97.23 11.89 37.47
C THR A 107 -97.97 13.15 37.88
N PHE A 108 -99.26 13.23 37.57
CA PHE A 108 -100.17 14.25 38.09
C PHE A 108 -100.95 13.71 39.28
N GLN A 109 -101.07 14.51 40.33
CA GLN A 109 -101.85 14.18 41.52
C GLN A 109 -102.66 15.40 41.94
N SER A 110 -103.96 15.23 42.17
CA SER A 110 -104.85 16.20 42.83
C SER A 110 -105.30 15.69 44.20
N ASP A 111 -105.49 16.61 45.14
CA ASP A 111 -105.99 16.31 46.48
C ASP A 111 -107.55 16.34 46.53
N PHE A 112 -108.13 16.28 47.73
CA PHE A 112 -109.59 16.23 47.91
C PHE A 112 -110.29 17.58 47.66
N SER A 113 -109.56 18.67 47.41
CA SER A 113 -110.02 20.05 47.48
C SER A 113 -109.57 20.92 46.28
N ASN A 114 -110.47 21.14 45.31
CA ASN A 114 -110.41 22.32 44.42
C ASN A 114 -111.50 23.33 44.79
N GLU A 115 -111.24 24.22 45.75
CA GLU A 115 -112.16 25.33 46.05
C GLU A 115 -112.13 26.41 44.94
N GLU A 116 -111.01 26.55 44.22
CA GLU A 116 -110.84 27.44 43.07
C GLU A 116 -110.88 26.66 41.72
N HIS A 117 -111.21 27.35 40.64
CA HIS A 117 -111.33 26.75 39.30
C HIS A 117 -109.97 26.72 38.56
N PHE A 118 -109.12 25.75 38.88
CA PHE A 118 -107.83 25.55 38.19
C PHE A 118 -107.97 24.70 36.93
N THR A 119 -107.44 25.19 35.81
CA THR A 119 -107.67 24.58 34.48
C THR A 119 -106.73 23.43 34.12
N GLY A 120 -105.73 23.14 34.95
CA GLY A 120 -104.83 22.00 34.77
C GLY A 120 -103.60 22.32 33.91
N PHE A 121 -103.16 21.39 33.06
CA PHE A 121 -101.95 21.55 32.26
C PHE A 121 -102.04 20.96 30.85
N ALA A 122 -101.20 21.50 29.97
CA ALA A 122 -100.92 20.95 28.64
C ALA A 122 -99.41 20.84 28.42
N ALA A 123 -98.92 19.61 28.33
CA ALA A 123 -97.53 19.25 28.13
C ALA A 123 -97.32 18.55 26.78
N TYR A 124 -96.16 18.76 26.18
CA TYR A 124 -95.75 18.12 24.95
C TYR A 124 -94.35 17.55 25.14
N TYR A 125 -94.09 16.38 24.58
CA TYR A 125 -92.75 15.82 24.51
C TYR A 125 -92.33 15.58 23.07
N VAL A 126 -91.04 15.69 22.79
CA VAL A 126 -90.42 15.32 21.52
C VAL A 126 -89.12 14.54 21.78
N ALA A 127 -88.87 13.53 20.96
CA ALA A 127 -87.62 12.78 20.94
C ALA A 127 -86.54 13.64 20.28
N VAL A 128 -85.38 13.74 20.92
CA VAL A 128 -84.21 14.47 20.43
C VAL A 128 -83.06 13.49 20.26
N ASP A 129 -82.46 13.45 19.08
CA ASP A 129 -81.32 12.61 18.77
C ASP A 129 -80.15 12.89 19.74
N LEU A 130 -79.51 11.85 20.27
CA LEU A 130 -78.32 11.97 21.09
C LEU A 130 -77.08 11.90 20.19
N ASP A 131 -76.15 12.84 20.32
CA ASP A 131 -74.88 12.74 19.59
C ASP A 131 -73.90 11.90 20.41
N GLU A 132 -73.86 10.58 20.16
CA GLU A 132 -72.96 9.69 20.91
C GLU A 132 -71.47 9.98 20.63
N CYS A 133 -71.14 10.78 19.61
CA CYS A 133 -69.76 11.21 19.36
C CYS A 133 -69.32 12.35 20.28
N THR A 134 -70.24 13.09 20.92
CA THR A 134 -69.91 14.20 21.83
C THR A 134 -70.45 14.04 23.24
N ASP A 135 -71.61 13.40 23.40
CA ASP A 135 -72.41 13.45 24.63
C ASP A 135 -72.20 12.24 25.56
N PHE A 136 -71.63 11.14 25.06
CA PHE A 136 -71.29 9.94 25.84
C PHE A 136 -69.84 9.47 25.58
N VAL A 137 -68.99 9.54 26.61
CA VAL A 137 -67.53 9.34 26.50
C VAL A 137 -67.09 7.91 26.87
N ASP A 138 -67.99 7.05 27.33
CA ASP A 138 -67.59 5.79 27.98
C ASP A 138 -67.10 4.70 27.00
N GLU A 139 -67.41 4.74 25.70
CA GLU A 139 -66.82 3.82 24.70
C GLU A 139 -66.67 4.45 23.29
N PRO A 140 -65.66 5.32 23.06
CA PRO A 140 -65.47 6.02 21.79
C PRO A 140 -64.95 5.12 20.67
N CYS A 141 -65.21 5.53 19.42
CA CYS A 141 -64.56 4.98 18.23
C CYS A 141 -63.05 5.22 18.26
N SER A 142 -62.26 4.24 17.81
CA SER A 142 -60.79 4.34 17.76
C SER A 142 -60.27 5.50 16.88
N HIS A 143 -60.96 5.81 15.78
CA HIS A 143 -60.53 6.84 14.82
C HIS A 143 -61.64 7.85 14.49
N HIS A 144 -62.64 7.43 13.71
CA HIS A 144 -63.68 8.33 13.24
C HIS A 144 -65.06 7.86 13.73
N CYS A 145 -65.72 8.71 14.52
CA CYS A 145 -67.11 8.53 14.96
C CYS A 145 -68.06 9.28 14.01
N ASN A 146 -69.09 8.59 13.52
CA ASN A 146 -70.12 9.18 12.68
C ASN A 146 -71.48 9.03 13.36
N ASN A 147 -72.04 10.14 13.84
CA ASN A 147 -73.39 10.19 14.39
C ASN A 147 -74.45 10.19 13.27
N TYR A 148 -75.59 9.56 13.51
CA TYR A 148 -76.78 9.61 12.68
C TYR A 148 -78.05 9.56 13.54
N ILE A 149 -79.19 9.92 12.94
CA ILE A 149 -80.46 9.95 13.67
C ILE A 149 -80.80 8.56 14.24
N GLY A 150 -80.72 8.41 15.57
CA GLY A 150 -80.96 7.18 16.33
C GLY A 150 -79.72 6.29 16.58
N GLY A 151 -78.50 6.78 16.38
CA GLY A 151 -77.27 6.07 16.80
C GLY A 151 -75.99 6.52 16.10
N TYR A 152 -74.89 5.78 16.29
CA TYR A 152 -73.59 6.09 15.69
C TYR A 152 -72.89 4.87 15.10
N PHE A 153 -71.88 5.10 14.25
CA PHE A 153 -70.96 4.05 13.80
C PHE A 153 -69.52 4.54 13.64
N CYS A 154 -68.57 3.62 13.81
CA CYS A 154 -67.15 3.91 13.67
C CYS A 154 -66.64 3.59 12.27
N THR A 155 -65.66 4.37 11.80
CA THR A 155 -64.96 4.15 10.53
C THR A 155 -63.46 4.30 10.71
N CYS A 156 -62.70 3.62 9.84
CA CYS A 156 -61.25 3.62 9.86
C CYS A 156 -60.66 4.42 8.68
N PRO A 157 -59.44 4.95 8.82
CA PRO A 157 -58.69 5.56 7.71
C PRO A 157 -58.46 4.57 6.54
N PRO A 158 -58.05 5.06 5.34
CA PRO A 158 -57.62 4.20 4.25
C PRO A 158 -56.51 3.23 4.69
N ASP A 159 -56.54 1.98 4.20
CA ASP A 159 -55.62 0.88 4.53
C ASP A 159 -55.77 0.26 5.93
N TYR A 160 -56.78 0.69 6.68
CA TYR A 160 -57.18 0.10 7.96
C TYR A 160 -58.49 -0.67 7.80
N PHE A 161 -58.69 -1.68 8.64
CA PHE A 161 -59.93 -2.45 8.70
C PHE A 161 -60.56 -2.32 10.08
N LEU A 162 -61.89 -2.23 10.12
CA LEU A 162 -62.64 -2.21 11.37
C LEU A 162 -62.74 -3.64 11.92
N TYR A 163 -62.38 -3.84 13.18
CA TYR A 163 -62.51 -5.13 13.86
C TYR A 163 -63.99 -5.54 14.07
N GLU A 164 -64.21 -6.79 14.49
CA GLU A 164 -65.55 -7.33 14.73
C GLU A 164 -66.33 -6.59 15.83
N ASP A 165 -65.63 -5.90 16.73
CA ASP A 165 -66.22 -5.03 17.75
C ASP A 165 -66.88 -3.77 17.17
N LYS A 166 -66.68 -3.50 15.87
CA LYS A 166 -67.15 -2.32 15.14
C LYS A 166 -66.67 -0.99 15.70
N LYS A 167 -65.57 -0.99 16.48
CA LYS A 167 -65.03 0.21 17.14
C LYS A 167 -63.53 0.40 16.91
N THR A 168 -62.77 -0.70 16.90
CA THR A 168 -61.31 -0.71 16.86
C THR A 168 -60.81 -0.82 15.42
N CYS A 169 -59.74 -0.10 15.07
CA CYS A 169 -59.18 -0.11 13.72
C CYS A 169 -57.83 -0.84 13.68
N GLY A 170 -57.78 -1.98 12.98
CA GLY A 170 -56.56 -2.74 12.74
C GLY A 170 -55.86 -2.32 11.45
N VAL A 171 -54.53 -2.48 11.40
CA VAL A 171 -53.71 -2.24 10.20
C VAL A 171 -52.85 -3.44 9.88
N ASN A 172 -52.68 -3.74 8.59
CA ASN A 172 -51.66 -4.68 8.14
C ASN A 172 -50.38 -3.92 7.75
N CYS A 173 -49.54 -3.65 8.75
CA CYS A 173 -48.32 -2.84 8.60
C CYS A 173 -47.03 -3.68 8.44
N SER A 174 -47.15 -5.01 8.33
CA SER A 174 -46.02 -5.94 8.26
C SER A 174 -45.74 -6.40 6.83
N GLY A 175 -44.46 -6.61 6.51
CA GLY A 175 -44.01 -7.09 5.18
C GLY A 175 -43.39 -6.02 4.28
N ASN A 176 -43.25 -4.79 4.77
CA ASN A 176 -42.54 -3.73 4.06
C ASN A 176 -41.03 -4.00 4.05
N VAL A 177 -40.46 -4.15 2.85
CA VAL A 177 -39.01 -4.35 2.64
C VAL A 177 -38.42 -3.15 1.91
N PHE A 178 -37.46 -2.50 2.57
CA PHE A 178 -36.75 -1.33 2.06
C PHE A 178 -35.36 -1.72 1.57
N THR A 179 -35.11 -1.54 0.28
CA THR A 179 -33.84 -1.93 -0.38
C THR A 179 -32.99 -0.76 -0.86
N GLU A 180 -33.56 0.46 -0.84
CA GLU A 180 -32.86 1.69 -1.21
C GLU A 180 -31.75 2.02 -0.20
N PRO A 181 -30.62 2.62 -0.63
CA PRO A 181 -29.44 2.86 0.22
C PRO A 181 -29.68 3.85 1.37
N SER A 182 -30.74 4.64 1.29
CA SER A 182 -31.22 5.49 2.37
C SER A 182 -32.71 5.72 2.22
N GLY A 183 -33.40 5.91 3.34
CA GLY A 183 -34.84 6.13 3.33
C GLY A 183 -35.37 6.56 4.68
N GLU A 184 -36.68 6.77 4.73
CA GLU A 184 -37.40 7.11 5.95
C GLU A 184 -38.52 6.10 6.17
N ILE A 185 -38.70 5.68 7.41
CA ILE A 185 -39.74 4.73 7.82
C ILE A 185 -40.49 5.37 8.98
N THR A 186 -41.82 5.32 8.93
CA THR A 186 -42.67 5.90 9.97
C THR A 186 -43.59 4.85 10.56
N SER A 187 -44.05 5.07 11.79
CA SER A 187 -45.21 4.35 12.31
C SER A 187 -46.44 4.62 11.44
N PRO A 188 -47.43 3.70 11.44
CA PRO A 188 -48.68 3.92 10.72
C PRO A 188 -49.36 5.21 11.19
N ASN A 189 -49.93 5.96 10.25
CA ASN A 189 -50.61 7.25 10.48
C ASN A 189 -49.73 8.41 11.01
N TYR A 190 -48.41 8.25 11.16
CA TYR A 190 -47.51 9.34 11.59
C TYR A 190 -47.69 10.60 10.72
N PRO A 191 -47.82 11.81 11.29
CA PRO A 191 -47.63 12.18 12.70
C PRO A 191 -48.90 12.14 13.58
N ASN A 192 -49.98 11.54 13.11
CA ASN A 192 -51.18 11.31 13.92
C ASN A 192 -51.02 10.06 14.79
N GLN A 193 -52.04 9.77 15.61
CA GLN A 193 -52.04 8.63 16.52
C GLN A 193 -51.84 7.30 15.77
N TYR A 194 -50.89 6.50 16.23
CA TYR A 194 -50.69 5.15 15.73
C TYR A 194 -51.82 4.20 16.19
N PRO A 195 -52.11 3.12 15.45
CA PRO A 195 -53.14 2.17 15.84
C PRO A 195 -52.79 1.35 17.07
N GLU A 196 -53.81 1.09 17.86
CA GLU A 196 -53.83 0.13 18.96
C GLU A 196 -53.70 -1.33 18.47
N SER A 197 -53.30 -2.22 19.38
CA SER A 197 -53.27 -3.68 19.23
C SER A 197 -52.56 -4.17 17.96
N SER A 198 -51.53 -3.45 17.52
CA SER A 198 -50.87 -3.67 16.24
C SER A 198 -49.45 -4.20 16.43
N LYS A 199 -49.01 -5.07 15.52
CA LYS A 199 -47.61 -5.53 15.44
C LYS A 199 -47.07 -5.31 14.03
N CYS A 200 -46.26 -4.26 13.89
CA CYS A 200 -45.67 -3.86 12.63
C CYS A 200 -44.22 -4.32 12.53
N GLU A 201 -43.90 -5.06 11.48
CA GLU A 201 -42.54 -5.52 11.17
C GLU A 201 -42.07 -4.93 9.84
N TYR A 202 -41.04 -4.08 9.92
CA TYR A 202 -40.37 -3.46 8.77
C TYR A 202 -38.97 -4.03 8.62
N GLN A 203 -38.55 -4.27 7.39
CA GLN A 203 -37.23 -4.82 7.11
C GLN A 203 -36.45 -3.91 6.16
N VAL A 204 -35.21 -3.59 6.53
CA VAL A 204 -34.26 -2.91 5.64
C VAL A 204 -33.23 -3.93 5.19
N ILE A 205 -33.10 -4.14 3.87
CA ILE A 205 -32.13 -5.04 3.26
C ILE A 205 -31.26 -4.24 2.30
N LEU A 206 -30.06 -3.90 2.75
CA LEU A 206 -29.05 -3.28 1.91
C LEU A 206 -28.18 -4.33 1.22
N ARG A 207 -27.48 -3.92 0.16
CA ARG A 207 -26.50 -4.77 -0.50
C ARG A 207 -25.40 -5.21 0.49
N PRO A 208 -24.85 -6.43 0.33
CA PRO A 208 -23.67 -6.86 1.08
C PRO A 208 -22.54 -5.82 1.02
N GLY A 209 -21.80 -5.69 2.12
CA GLY A 209 -20.76 -4.67 2.29
C GLY A 209 -21.27 -3.30 2.76
N TYR A 210 -22.55 -3.15 3.09
CA TYR A 210 -23.09 -1.99 3.81
C TYR A 210 -23.60 -2.40 5.19
N PHE A 211 -23.45 -1.51 6.16
CA PHE A 211 -24.08 -1.60 7.48
C PHE A 211 -25.24 -0.61 7.55
N VAL A 212 -26.36 -1.01 8.14
CA VAL A 212 -27.49 -0.10 8.31
C VAL A 212 -27.22 0.84 9.48
N THR A 213 -27.30 2.14 9.24
CA THR A 213 -27.20 3.15 10.30
C THR A 213 -28.52 3.90 10.40
N LEU A 214 -29.01 4.09 11.63
CA LEU A 214 -30.29 4.72 11.92
C LEU A 214 -30.12 6.02 12.68
N THR A 215 -31.01 6.96 12.38
CA THR A 215 -31.09 8.25 13.06
C THR A 215 -32.55 8.53 13.40
N ILE A 216 -32.81 8.84 14.67
CA ILE A 216 -34.14 9.18 15.18
C ILE A 216 -34.03 10.54 15.87
N HIS A 217 -34.70 11.56 15.33
CA HIS A 217 -34.71 12.87 15.96
C HIS A 217 -35.64 12.86 17.17
N SER A 218 -35.24 13.55 18.24
CA SER A 218 -35.98 13.54 19.52
C SER A 218 -37.45 13.97 19.38
N GLY A 219 -37.78 14.92 18.48
CA GLY A 219 -39.15 15.37 18.22
C GLY A 219 -39.96 14.52 17.22
N ASP A 220 -39.30 13.54 16.60
CA ASP A 220 -39.92 12.58 15.71
C ASP A 220 -40.38 11.32 16.46
N PHE A 221 -40.22 11.25 17.78
CA PHE A 221 -40.52 10.08 18.61
C PHE A 221 -41.41 10.45 19.80
N ASP A 222 -42.60 9.86 19.84
CA ASP A 222 -43.58 9.98 20.91
C ASP A 222 -44.40 8.69 20.96
N VAL A 223 -43.96 7.76 21.81
CA VAL A 223 -44.59 6.45 22.05
C VAL A 223 -44.98 6.40 23.52
N GLU A 224 -46.07 5.70 23.88
CA GLU A 224 -46.56 5.63 25.26
C GLU A 224 -45.40 5.47 26.27
N PRO A 225 -45.26 6.38 27.26
CA PRO A 225 -44.20 6.28 28.25
C PRO A 225 -44.30 5.00 29.08
N ALA A 226 -43.14 4.49 29.51
CA ALA A 226 -43.09 3.33 30.38
C ALA A 226 -43.88 3.55 31.68
N ASP A 227 -44.46 2.47 32.20
CA ASP A 227 -45.14 2.49 33.49
C ASP A 227 -44.17 2.79 34.67
N SER A 228 -44.71 2.92 35.87
CA SER A 228 -43.91 3.14 37.10
C SER A 228 -42.85 2.06 37.39
N LYS A 229 -42.94 0.89 36.75
CA LYS A 229 -42.02 -0.24 36.87
C LYS A 229 -41.01 -0.30 35.70
N GLY A 230 -41.10 0.63 34.75
CA GLY A 230 -40.25 0.69 33.56
C GLY A 230 -40.69 -0.24 32.42
N HIS A 231 -41.94 -0.71 32.41
CA HIS A 231 -42.48 -1.52 31.34
C HIS A 231 -43.02 -0.63 30.21
N CYS A 232 -42.50 -0.80 29.00
CA CYS A 232 -43.05 -0.18 27.80
C CYS A 232 -44.23 -1.04 27.30
N HIS A 233 -45.45 -0.52 27.40
CA HIS A 233 -46.65 -1.14 26.85
C HIS A 233 -46.62 -1.11 25.32
N ASP A 234 -46.38 0.08 24.77
CA ASP A 234 -46.01 0.28 23.38
C ASP A 234 -44.49 0.36 23.24
N SER A 235 -43.91 -0.35 22.27
CA SER A 235 -42.46 -0.40 22.14
C SER A 235 -41.96 -0.49 20.70
N LEU A 236 -40.88 0.25 20.44
CA LEU A 236 -40.07 0.14 19.24
C LEU A 236 -38.80 -0.66 19.54
N THR A 237 -38.63 -1.78 18.85
CA THR A 237 -37.44 -2.64 18.96
C THR A 237 -36.75 -2.74 17.61
N ILE A 238 -35.43 -2.70 17.60
CA ILE A 238 -34.62 -2.79 16.39
C ILE A 238 -33.67 -3.98 16.53
N VAL A 239 -33.66 -4.87 15.54
CA VAL A 239 -32.91 -6.13 15.57
C VAL A 239 -32.04 -6.25 14.32
N SER A 240 -30.74 -6.49 14.50
CA SER A 240 -29.76 -6.61 13.41
C SER A 240 -28.84 -7.81 13.65
N GLY A 241 -29.24 -9.00 13.20
CA GLY A 241 -28.57 -10.25 13.57
C GLY A 241 -28.69 -10.50 15.07
N GLU A 242 -27.56 -10.57 15.79
CA GLU A 242 -27.53 -10.73 17.26
C GLU A 242 -27.68 -9.41 18.03
N GLN A 243 -27.64 -8.25 17.35
CA GLN A 243 -27.78 -6.95 18.01
C GLN A 243 -29.26 -6.61 18.23
N HIS A 244 -29.64 -6.35 19.48
CA HIS A 244 -30.96 -5.87 19.87
C HIS A 244 -30.85 -4.47 20.47
N PHE A 245 -31.65 -3.53 19.97
CA PHE A 245 -31.74 -2.16 20.45
C PHE A 245 -33.19 -1.88 20.87
N GLY A 246 -33.37 -1.27 22.04
CA GLY A 246 -34.67 -1.08 22.67
C GLY A 246 -34.98 -2.15 23.73
N PRO A 247 -36.25 -2.30 24.15
CA PRO A 247 -37.42 -1.56 23.66
C PRO A 247 -37.33 -0.06 23.95
N TYR A 248 -37.77 0.76 23.00
CA TYR A 248 -37.82 2.22 23.13
C TYR A 248 -39.27 2.68 23.25
N CYS A 249 -39.55 3.52 24.25
CA CYS A 249 -40.84 4.16 24.50
C CYS A 249 -40.64 5.52 25.21
N GLY A 250 -41.67 6.36 25.27
CA GLY A 250 -41.61 7.72 25.84
C GLY A 250 -41.83 8.85 24.83
N SER A 251 -42.04 10.06 25.37
CA SER A 251 -42.38 11.28 24.61
C SER A 251 -41.20 11.93 23.87
N LYS A 252 -40.00 11.37 24.02
CA LYS A 252 -38.77 11.72 23.31
C LYS A 252 -37.95 10.46 23.14
N PHE A 253 -37.21 10.36 22.03
CA PHE A 253 -36.36 9.20 21.79
C PHE A 253 -35.31 9.00 22.90
N PRO A 254 -35.33 7.88 23.65
CA PRO A 254 -34.41 7.65 24.77
C PRO A 254 -33.08 6.99 24.36
N GLY A 255 -32.94 6.57 23.10
CA GLY A 255 -31.74 5.93 22.58
C GLY A 255 -30.64 6.90 22.13
N PRO A 256 -29.50 6.38 21.63
CA PRO A 256 -28.41 7.21 21.12
C PRO A 256 -28.85 7.95 19.84
N PRO A 257 -28.29 9.14 19.54
CA PRO A 257 -28.69 9.93 18.37
C PRO A 257 -28.50 9.19 17.04
N GLU A 258 -27.56 8.24 17.01
CA GLU A 258 -27.28 7.38 15.87
C GLU A 258 -27.08 5.93 16.35
N ILE A 259 -27.74 4.97 15.70
CA ILE A 259 -27.58 3.53 15.96
C ILE A 259 -26.85 2.92 14.77
N LYS A 260 -25.61 2.46 14.99
CA LYS A 260 -24.80 1.77 13.98
C LYS A 260 -24.92 0.26 14.14
N THR A 261 -25.38 -0.42 13.10
CA THR A 261 -25.49 -1.88 13.10
C THR A 261 -24.24 -2.53 12.53
N ARG A 262 -24.14 -3.87 12.63
CA ARG A 262 -23.07 -4.69 12.06
C ARG A 262 -23.51 -5.58 10.91
N ASN A 263 -24.75 -5.44 10.44
CA ASN A 263 -25.29 -6.23 9.34
C ASN A 263 -25.96 -5.33 8.29
N ASN A 264 -26.07 -5.86 7.07
CA ASN A 264 -26.78 -5.22 5.96
C ASN A 264 -28.31 -5.44 6.03
N ILE A 265 -28.78 -6.29 6.95
CA ILE A 265 -30.20 -6.57 7.21
C ILE A 265 -30.56 -6.08 8.60
N LEU A 266 -31.67 -5.36 8.68
CA LEU A 266 -32.23 -4.80 9.91
C LEU A 266 -33.74 -5.05 9.94
N ASN A 267 -34.25 -5.50 11.09
CA ASN A 267 -35.67 -5.60 11.37
C ASN A 267 -36.06 -4.53 12.39
N ILE A 268 -37.15 -3.81 12.12
CA ILE A 268 -37.75 -2.82 13.03
C ILE A 268 -39.12 -3.35 13.39
N ILE A 269 -39.36 -3.52 14.69
CA ILE A 269 -40.57 -4.13 15.23
C ILE A 269 -41.24 -3.09 16.13
N PHE A 270 -42.45 -2.68 15.78
CA PHE A 270 -43.27 -1.79 16.60
C PHE A 270 -44.51 -2.54 17.06
N GLN A 271 -44.68 -2.63 18.37
CA GLN A 271 -45.78 -3.35 19.00
C GLN A 271 -46.56 -2.42 19.90
N THR A 272 -47.88 -2.39 19.75
CA THR A 272 -48.80 -1.55 20.51
C THR A 272 -49.84 -2.37 21.25
N ASP A 273 -50.31 -1.86 22.39
CA ASP A 273 -51.40 -2.44 23.15
C ASP A 273 -52.76 -1.76 22.84
N HIS A 274 -53.80 -2.08 23.61
CA HIS A 274 -55.17 -1.61 23.37
C HIS A 274 -55.48 -0.22 23.97
N ARG A 275 -54.53 0.45 24.61
CA ARG A 275 -54.71 1.71 25.34
C ARG A 275 -53.64 2.71 24.95
N VAL A 276 -53.97 4.00 25.08
CA VAL A 276 -53.03 5.14 25.00
C VAL A 276 -52.20 5.19 23.70
N GLN A 277 -52.67 5.95 22.71
CA GLN A 277 -51.96 6.15 21.44
C GLN A 277 -51.37 7.56 21.35
N HIS A 278 -50.12 7.62 20.88
CA HIS A 278 -49.36 8.86 20.71
C HIS A 278 -48.98 9.08 19.24
N LYS A 279 -48.21 10.13 18.93
CA LYS A 279 -47.81 10.48 17.54
C LYS A 279 -46.97 9.41 16.84
N GLY A 280 -46.29 8.54 17.57
CA GLY A 280 -45.49 7.44 17.05
C GLY A 280 -44.06 7.86 16.73
N TRP A 281 -43.49 7.34 15.64
CA TRP A 281 -42.08 7.51 15.35
C TRP A 281 -41.75 7.71 13.87
N LYS A 282 -40.65 8.41 13.60
CA LYS A 282 -40.01 8.50 12.27
C LYS A 282 -38.52 8.20 12.37
N ILE A 283 -38.08 7.17 11.65
CA ILE A 283 -36.70 6.68 11.58
C ILE A 283 -36.13 7.03 10.20
N ARG A 284 -34.91 7.54 10.18
CA ARG A 284 -34.12 7.71 8.95
C ARG A 284 -33.03 6.67 8.95
N TYR A 285 -32.85 5.97 7.84
CA TYR A 285 -31.79 4.99 7.69
C TYR A 285 -30.90 5.31 6.50
N HIS A 286 -29.64 4.93 6.59
CA HIS A 286 -28.70 4.97 5.47
C HIS A 286 -27.70 3.82 5.57
N GLY A 287 -27.15 3.42 4.43
CA GLY A 287 -26.07 2.44 4.35
C GLY A 287 -24.71 3.09 4.60
N ASP A 288 -24.03 2.68 5.67
CA ASP A 288 -22.61 2.99 5.91
C ASP A 288 -21.75 1.88 5.27
N PRO A 289 -20.96 2.16 4.22
CA PRO A 289 -20.19 1.14 3.52
C PRO A 289 -19.03 0.60 4.38
N ILE A 290 -18.70 -0.68 4.20
CA ILE A 290 -17.52 -1.29 4.82
C ILE A 290 -16.25 -0.58 4.38
N THR A 291 -15.28 -0.55 5.29
CA THR A 291 -14.07 0.25 5.16
C THR A 291 -12.87 -0.66 5.03
N CYS A 292 -12.02 -0.41 4.03
CA CYS A 292 -10.79 -1.16 3.84
C CYS A 292 -9.61 -0.51 4.59
N ARG A 293 -8.57 -1.32 4.83
CA ARG A 293 -7.31 -0.86 5.44
C ARG A 293 -6.69 0.28 4.63
N GLN A 294 -6.02 1.21 5.31
CA GLN A 294 -5.29 2.32 4.67
C GLN A 294 -4.02 1.89 3.92
N SER A 295 -3.67 0.60 3.95
CA SER A 295 -2.59 -0.01 3.18
C SER A 295 -3.10 -1.33 2.58
N VAL A 296 -2.73 -1.60 1.32
CA VAL A 296 -3.00 -2.88 0.65
C VAL A 296 -1.91 -3.88 1.02
N ILE A 297 -0.66 -3.50 0.77
CA ILE A 297 0.55 -4.30 1.04
C ILE A 297 1.69 -3.40 1.56
N PRO A 298 2.65 -3.92 2.33
CA PRO A 298 3.84 -3.17 2.78
C PRO A 298 4.68 -2.65 1.60
N ASN A 299 5.51 -1.62 1.86
CA ASN A 299 6.43 -1.02 0.86
C ASN A 299 5.72 -0.55 -0.43
N SER A 300 4.49 -0.05 -0.30
CA SER A 300 3.71 0.46 -1.41
C SER A 300 3.03 1.80 -1.09
N VAL A 301 2.66 2.52 -2.15
CA VAL A 301 1.93 3.79 -2.10
C VAL A 301 0.62 3.63 -2.86
N LEU A 302 -0.43 4.25 -2.34
CA LEU A 302 -1.79 4.20 -2.87
C LEU A 302 -2.16 5.51 -3.58
N GLU A 303 -2.70 5.41 -4.79
CA GLU A 303 -3.23 6.53 -5.55
C GLU A 303 -4.68 6.24 -6.00
N PRO A 304 -5.67 7.10 -5.72
CA PRO A 304 -5.56 8.34 -4.94
C PRO A 304 -5.44 8.08 -3.43
N LYS A 305 -4.66 8.90 -2.73
CA LYS A 305 -4.58 8.85 -1.27
C LYS A 305 -5.86 9.43 -0.65
N LYS A 306 -6.60 8.61 0.09
CA LYS A 306 -7.78 9.01 0.86
C LYS A 306 -7.57 8.80 2.35
N ASP A 307 -8.29 9.54 3.19
CA ASP A 307 -8.29 9.34 4.65
C ASP A 307 -8.98 8.03 5.05
N LYS A 308 -9.98 7.63 4.27
CA LYS A 308 -10.76 6.40 4.45
C LYS A 308 -11.09 5.81 3.07
N TYR A 309 -10.85 4.51 2.90
CA TYR A 309 -11.28 3.77 1.72
C TYR A 309 -12.52 2.96 2.04
N VAL A 310 -13.51 3.02 1.17
CA VAL A 310 -14.80 2.34 1.34
C VAL A 310 -15.05 1.35 0.21
N LEU A 311 -16.06 0.49 0.39
CA LEU A 311 -16.49 -0.49 -0.59
C LEU A 311 -16.46 0.03 -2.04
N ARG A 312 -15.86 -0.73 -2.95
CA ARG A 312 -15.66 -0.42 -4.39
C ARG A 312 -14.73 0.74 -4.70
N ASP A 313 -14.06 1.33 -3.72
CA ASP A 313 -12.92 2.19 -4.01
C ASP A 313 -11.84 1.40 -4.75
N ASN A 314 -11.35 2.01 -5.83
CA ASN A 314 -10.26 1.49 -6.64
C ASN A 314 -9.03 2.35 -6.43
N VAL A 315 -7.91 1.69 -6.15
CA VAL A 315 -6.62 2.33 -5.93
C VAL A 315 -5.57 1.68 -6.82
N LYS A 316 -4.68 2.51 -7.33
CA LYS A 316 -3.42 2.06 -7.92
C LYS A 316 -2.41 1.89 -6.79
N VAL A 317 -1.93 0.67 -6.62
CA VAL A 317 -0.89 0.30 -5.66
C VAL A 317 0.43 0.28 -6.39
N THR A 318 1.36 1.14 -6.01
CA THR A 318 2.69 1.22 -6.62
C THR A 318 3.74 0.90 -5.57
N CYS A 319 4.65 -0.05 -5.85
CA CYS A 319 5.77 -0.33 -4.94
C CYS A 319 6.66 0.91 -4.81
N VAL A 320 7.21 1.13 -3.61
CA VAL A 320 8.17 2.22 -3.38
C VAL A 320 9.45 2.00 -4.21
N GLU A 321 10.23 3.06 -4.39
CA GLU A 321 11.46 3.00 -5.18
C GLU A 321 12.41 1.90 -4.69
N GLY A 322 12.83 1.03 -5.62
CA GLY A 322 13.70 -0.12 -5.36
C GLY A 322 12.98 -1.38 -4.89
N TYR A 323 11.65 -1.39 -4.94
CA TYR A 323 10.83 -2.58 -4.73
C TYR A 323 9.99 -2.88 -5.98
N GLU A 324 9.70 -4.17 -6.19
CA GLU A 324 8.91 -4.69 -7.30
C GLU A 324 7.92 -5.75 -6.82
N ILE A 325 6.91 -6.06 -7.63
CA ILE A 325 5.87 -7.04 -7.26
C ILE A 325 6.47 -8.44 -7.39
N GLU A 326 6.30 -9.26 -6.36
CA GLU A 326 6.75 -10.65 -6.38
C GLU A 326 6.19 -11.41 -7.60
N ARG A 327 7.10 -11.95 -8.45
CA ARG A 327 6.81 -12.71 -9.68
C ARG A 327 6.19 -11.90 -10.83
N ASP A 328 6.25 -10.57 -10.80
CA ASP A 328 5.85 -9.72 -11.93
C ASP A 328 6.89 -8.59 -12.16
N THR A 329 7.11 -8.24 -13.41
CA THR A 329 7.96 -7.08 -13.78
C THR A 329 7.24 -5.74 -13.62
N LEU A 330 5.94 -5.77 -13.35
CA LEU A 330 5.16 -4.57 -13.09
C LEU A 330 5.50 -3.95 -11.73
N ARG A 331 5.58 -2.62 -11.69
CA ARG A 331 5.79 -1.84 -10.45
C ARG A 331 4.49 -1.43 -9.77
N PHE A 332 3.35 -1.64 -10.43
CA PHE A 332 2.05 -1.28 -9.90
C PHE A 332 0.95 -2.25 -10.34
N PHE A 333 -0.10 -2.32 -9.54
CA PHE A 333 -1.34 -3.03 -9.85
C PHE A 333 -2.54 -2.25 -9.33
N TYR A 334 -3.74 -2.59 -9.82
CA TYR A 334 -4.97 -2.03 -9.28
C TYR A 334 -5.55 -2.96 -8.21
N SER A 335 -6.07 -2.38 -7.14
CA SER A 335 -6.74 -3.10 -6.07
C SER A 335 -8.08 -2.45 -5.77
N SER A 336 -9.09 -3.28 -5.47
CA SER A 336 -10.45 -2.84 -5.20
C SER A 336 -10.86 -3.24 -3.78
N CYS A 337 -11.51 -2.33 -3.05
CA CYS A 337 -12.03 -2.60 -1.71
C CYS A 337 -13.26 -3.51 -1.79
N GLN A 338 -13.19 -4.67 -1.15
CA GLN A 338 -14.19 -5.73 -1.22
C GLN A 338 -15.23 -5.66 -0.09
N GLU A 339 -16.28 -6.47 -0.21
CA GLU A 339 -17.40 -6.55 0.73
C GLU A 339 -17.01 -7.11 2.12
N ASN A 340 -15.86 -7.79 2.22
CA ASN A 340 -15.29 -8.29 3.47
C ASN A 340 -14.33 -7.27 4.15
N GLY A 341 -14.14 -6.08 3.57
CA GLY A 341 -13.21 -5.07 4.08
C GLY A 341 -11.74 -5.34 3.75
N GLU A 342 -11.46 -6.35 2.93
CA GLU A 342 -10.13 -6.63 2.39
C GLU A 342 -9.99 -6.10 0.96
N TRP A 343 -8.75 -6.00 0.52
CA TRP A 343 -8.41 -5.58 -0.84
C TRP A 343 -8.22 -6.82 -1.72
N THR A 344 -8.71 -6.79 -2.97
CA THR A 344 -8.65 -7.95 -3.91
C THR A 344 -7.27 -8.59 -4.04
N ASN A 345 -6.21 -7.77 -4.04
CA ASN A 345 -4.83 -8.16 -4.28
C ASN A 345 -3.95 -8.00 -3.03
N SER A 346 -4.52 -8.16 -1.84
CA SER A 346 -3.82 -8.06 -0.55
C SER A 346 -2.77 -9.15 -0.31
N HIS A 347 -2.79 -10.23 -1.10
CA HIS A 347 -1.86 -11.35 -1.02
C HIS A 347 -0.52 -11.11 -1.74
N LEU A 348 -0.44 -10.08 -2.60
CA LEU A 348 0.80 -9.72 -3.29
C LEU A 348 1.82 -9.12 -2.31
N SER A 349 3.09 -9.08 -2.70
CA SER A 349 4.15 -8.48 -1.90
C SER A 349 5.10 -7.64 -2.75
N CYS A 350 5.48 -6.46 -2.24
CA CYS A 350 6.57 -5.66 -2.81
C CYS A 350 7.88 -6.16 -2.20
N VAL A 351 8.71 -6.82 -3.01
CA VAL A 351 10.02 -7.35 -2.64
C VAL A 351 11.13 -6.43 -3.14
N PRO A 352 12.29 -6.35 -2.46
CA PRO A 352 13.42 -5.55 -2.94
C PRO A 352 13.87 -6.03 -4.32
N VAL A 353 14.18 -5.09 -5.21
CA VAL A 353 14.76 -5.40 -6.54
C VAL A 353 16.08 -6.14 -6.36
N ASN A 354 16.31 -7.16 -7.19
CA ASN A 354 17.53 -7.97 -7.19
C ASN A 354 18.42 -7.59 -8.38
N CYS A 355 19.65 -7.14 -8.11
CA CYS A 355 20.63 -6.75 -9.14
C CYS A 355 21.42 -7.93 -9.74
N GLY A 356 21.18 -9.15 -9.26
CA GLY A 356 21.95 -10.34 -9.61
C GLY A 356 23.36 -10.33 -9.02
N GLU A 357 24.06 -11.46 -9.13
CA GLU A 357 25.44 -11.54 -8.63
C GLU A 357 26.38 -10.57 -9.37
N PRO A 358 27.36 -9.96 -8.67
CA PRO A 358 28.39 -9.13 -9.28
C PRO A 358 29.10 -9.85 -10.43
N VAL A 359 29.28 -9.13 -11.54
CA VAL A 359 29.97 -9.67 -12.73
C VAL A 359 31.44 -9.95 -12.38
N PRO A 360 31.98 -11.16 -12.65
CA PRO A 360 33.39 -11.44 -12.43
C PRO A 360 34.28 -10.53 -13.29
N ILE A 361 35.42 -10.10 -12.75
CA ILE A 361 36.45 -9.35 -13.50
C ILE A 361 37.73 -10.17 -13.57
N ASP A 362 38.52 -9.96 -14.62
CA ASP A 362 39.82 -10.60 -14.74
C ASP A 362 40.76 -10.12 -13.64
N ASN A 363 41.46 -11.08 -13.01
CA ASN A 363 42.47 -10.82 -11.97
C ASN A 363 41.95 -10.06 -10.74
N GLY A 364 40.66 -10.23 -10.43
CA GLY A 364 40.06 -9.69 -9.22
C GLY A 364 38.76 -10.40 -8.85
N GLN A 365 38.20 -9.99 -7.73
CA GLN A 365 36.97 -10.56 -7.18
C GLN A 365 36.09 -9.47 -6.59
N ALA A 366 34.78 -9.71 -6.62
CA ALA A 366 33.80 -8.89 -5.93
C ALA A 366 33.67 -9.35 -4.48
N ILE A 367 33.67 -8.41 -3.54
CA ILE A 367 33.49 -8.67 -2.11
C ILE A 367 32.35 -7.80 -1.61
N TYR A 368 31.28 -8.43 -1.11
CA TYR A 368 30.17 -7.71 -0.49
C TYR A 368 30.63 -6.94 0.75
N ILE A 369 30.17 -5.69 0.83
CA ILE A 369 30.33 -4.83 2.01
C ILE A 369 29.07 -4.94 2.89
N SER A 370 27.91 -5.13 2.26
CA SER A 370 26.65 -5.34 2.97
C SER A 370 26.62 -6.67 3.74
N GLU A 371 26.13 -6.63 4.98
CA GLU A 371 26.13 -7.77 5.91
C GLU A 371 25.35 -8.99 5.42
N LEU A 372 24.26 -8.76 4.68
CA LEU A 372 23.40 -9.84 4.19
C LEU A 372 24.05 -10.67 3.07
N HIS A 373 25.10 -10.14 2.41
CA HIS A 373 25.74 -10.79 1.25
C HIS A 373 24.75 -11.18 0.14
N GLU A 374 23.67 -10.41 0.00
CA GLU A 374 22.63 -10.63 -1.00
C GLU A 374 22.60 -9.48 -2.01
N PRO A 375 22.31 -9.74 -3.28
CA PRO A 375 22.28 -8.75 -4.37
C PRO A 375 21.00 -7.89 -4.38
N LEU A 376 20.46 -7.52 -3.21
CA LEU A 376 19.20 -6.78 -3.10
C LEU A 376 19.40 -5.26 -3.18
N TYR A 377 18.32 -4.53 -3.43
CA TYR A 377 18.33 -3.07 -3.50
C TYR A 377 19.08 -2.42 -2.34
N LYS A 378 19.97 -1.46 -2.67
CA LYS A 378 20.93 -0.80 -1.77
C LYS A 378 22.06 -1.67 -1.23
N ALA A 379 22.16 -2.95 -1.58
CA ALA A 379 23.36 -3.73 -1.31
C ALA A 379 24.58 -3.07 -1.95
N VAL A 380 25.74 -3.27 -1.33
CA VAL A 380 27.00 -2.65 -1.71
C VAL A 380 28.08 -3.72 -1.75
N PHE A 381 28.90 -3.69 -2.78
CA PHE A 381 30.10 -4.51 -2.89
C PHE A 381 31.25 -3.68 -3.48
N ARG A 382 32.48 -4.17 -3.34
CA ARG A 382 33.66 -3.59 -3.97
C ARG A 382 34.47 -4.63 -4.72
N TYR A 383 35.17 -4.20 -5.77
CA TYR A 383 36.15 -5.05 -6.44
C TYR A 383 37.52 -4.96 -5.76
N VAL A 384 38.17 -6.11 -5.62
CA VAL A 384 39.54 -6.24 -5.12
C VAL A 384 40.35 -7.06 -6.12
N CYS A 385 41.46 -6.49 -6.60
CA CYS A 385 42.38 -7.20 -7.50
C CYS A 385 43.24 -8.21 -6.74
N ASP A 386 43.80 -9.17 -7.47
CA ASP A 386 44.72 -10.20 -6.99
C ASP A 386 46.08 -9.60 -6.55
N ALA A 387 46.08 -8.92 -5.42
CA ALA A 387 47.27 -8.34 -4.80
C ALA A 387 48.27 -9.45 -4.38
N PRO A 388 49.59 -9.18 -4.41
CA PRO A 388 50.25 -7.93 -4.77
C PRO A 388 50.53 -7.75 -6.27
N TYR A 389 50.09 -8.68 -7.13
CA TYR A 389 50.52 -8.73 -8.54
C TYR A 389 49.65 -7.87 -9.46
N TYR A 390 48.42 -7.58 -9.06
CA TYR A 390 47.48 -6.72 -9.78
C TYR A 390 46.99 -5.58 -8.89
N THR A 391 46.67 -4.45 -9.51
CA THR A 391 46.11 -3.27 -8.84
C THR A 391 45.03 -2.62 -9.71
N LEU A 392 44.14 -1.85 -9.11
CA LEU A 392 43.08 -1.16 -9.84
C LEU A 392 43.67 -0.02 -10.68
N LYS A 393 43.27 0.07 -11.95
CA LYS A 393 43.67 1.16 -12.84
C LYS A 393 43.06 2.48 -12.35
N ASN A 394 43.89 3.46 -12.00
CA ASN A 394 43.52 4.85 -11.67
C ASN A 394 42.65 5.08 -10.41
N GLU A 395 42.25 4.06 -9.65
CA GLU A 395 41.42 4.20 -8.46
C GLU A 395 41.93 3.34 -7.29
N SER A 396 41.82 3.84 -6.06
CA SER A 396 42.21 3.09 -4.86
C SER A 396 41.11 2.12 -4.40
N GLU A 397 39.85 2.45 -4.69
CA GLU A 397 38.69 1.66 -4.29
C GLU A 397 37.52 1.91 -5.24
N VAL A 398 36.90 0.83 -5.75
CA VAL A 398 35.77 0.90 -6.67
C VAL A 398 34.59 0.16 -6.05
N VAL A 399 33.57 0.92 -5.65
CA VAL A 399 32.37 0.43 -4.95
C VAL A 399 31.15 0.52 -5.87
N TYR A 400 30.31 -0.51 -5.88
CA TYR A 400 29.05 -0.53 -6.60
C TYR A 400 27.90 -0.70 -5.62
N GLN A 401 26.78 -0.05 -5.93
CA GLN A 401 25.53 -0.17 -5.19
C GLN A 401 24.43 -0.70 -6.11
N CYS A 402 23.56 -1.56 -5.57
CA CYS A 402 22.41 -2.06 -6.31
C CYS A 402 21.34 -0.96 -6.43
N SER A 403 21.05 -0.55 -7.66
CA SER A 403 20.11 0.52 -7.99
C SER A 403 18.65 0.06 -7.99
N ALA A 404 17.73 1.01 -7.99
CA ALA A 404 16.29 0.74 -8.16
C ALA A 404 15.92 0.24 -9.58
N SER A 405 16.86 0.21 -10.52
CA SER A 405 16.68 -0.38 -11.86
C SER A 405 17.17 -1.82 -11.96
N GLY A 406 17.67 -2.41 -10.87
CA GLY A 406 18.21 -3.76 -10.88
C GLY A 406 19.59 -3.86 -11.51
N GLN A 407 20.38 -2.78 -11.44
CA GLN A 407 21.74 -2.74 -11.97
C GLN A 407 22.74 -2.30 -10.90
N TRP A 408 23.93 -2.87 -10.94
CA TRP A 408 25.06 -2.43 -10.15
C TRP A 408 25.62 -1.13 -10.72
N VAL A 409 25.64 -0.07 -9.91
CA VAL A 409 26.11 1.25 -10.33
C VAL A 409 27.18 1.79 -9.40
N ASN A 410 28.24 2.32 -9.98
CA ASN A 410 29.27 3.12 -9.33
C ASN A 410 29.03 4.61 -9.64
N GLU A 411 29.36 5.50 -8.69
CA GLU A 411 29.10 6.94 -8.80
C GLU A 411 29.78 7.61 -10.00
N LYS A 412 30.99 7.17 -10.37
CA LYS A 412 31.78 7.78 -11.46
C LYS A 412 31.73 6.95 -12.74
N MET A 413 31.76 5.63 -12.60
CA MET A 413 31.86 4.69 -13.72
C MET A 413 30.49 4.22 -14.23
N GLY A 414 29.40 4.49 -13.50
CA GLY A 414 28.09 3.95 -13.82
C GLY A 414 28.12 2.42 -13.77
N THR A 415 27.75 1.77 -14.86
CA THR A 415 27.73 0.30 -14.98
C THR A 415 29.02 -0.29 -15.57
N LYS A 416 30.00 0.54 -15.96
CA LYS A 416 31.28 0.05 -16.51
C LYS A 416 32.08 -0.63 -15.41
N LEU A 417 32.73 -1.76 -15.70
CA LEU A 417 33.54 -2.52 -14.74
C LEU A 417 34.96 -1.95 -14.60
N PRO A 418 35.60 -2.07 -13.42
CA PRO A 418 36.99 -1.69 -13.25
C PRO A 418 37.94 -2.72 -13.88
N LYS A 419 39.17 -2.28 -14.17
CA LYS A 419 40.23 -3.13 -14.72
C LYS A 419 41.36 -3.30 -13.73
N CYS A 420 41.73 -4.56 -13.48
CA CYS A 420 42.93 -4.92 -12.71
C CYS A 420 44.14 -4.99 -13.64
N VAL A 421 45.12 -4.11 -13.43
CA VAL A 421 46.34 -4.01 -14.23
C VAL A 421 47.54 -4.60 -13.50
N PRO A 422 48.49 -5.24 -14.22
CA PRO A 422 49.73 -5.77 -13.64
C PRO A 422 50.56 -4.71 -12.90
N VAL A 423 51.02 -5.05 -11.69
CA VAL A 423 52.02 -4.25 -10.97
C VAL A 423 53.40 -4.51 -11.57
N CYS A 424 54.04 -3.47 -12.11
CA CYS A 424 55.38 -3.59 -12.70
C CYS A 424 56.51 -3.35 -11.68
N GLY A 425 57.67 -3.95 -11.97
CA GLY A 425 58.97 -3.61 -11.42
C GLY A 425 59.22 -4.05 -9.98
N VAL A 426 58.29 -4.77 -9.35
CA VAL A 426 58.42 -5.22 -7.96
C VAL A 426 58.74 -6.73 -7.95
N PRO A 427 59.98 -7.14 -7.66
CA PRO A 427 60.32 -8.55 -7.60
C PRO A 427 59.77 -9.18 -6.31
N SER A 428 59.15 -10.35 -6.43
CA SER A 428 58.61 -11.12 -5.29
C SER A 428 59.68 -11.51 -4.27
N LYS A 429 60.94 -11.63 -4.72
CA LYS A 429 62.10 -11.79 -3.86
C LYS A 429 63.13 -10.71 -4.17
N ARG A 430 63.38 -9.81 -3.21
CA ARG A 430 64.37 -8.73 -3.36
C ARG A 430 65.73 -9.28 -3.83
N ILE A 431 66.35 -8.52 -4.72
CA ILE A 431 67.66 -8.84 -5.26
C ILE A 431 68.71 -8.44 -4.21
N GLN A 432 69.22 -9.42 -3.46
CA GLN A 432 70.31 -9.22 -2.51
C GLN A 432 71.64 -9.69 -3.12
N GLU A 433 72.70 -8.92 -2.91
CA GLU A 433 74.08 -9.34 -3.22
C GLU A 433 74.72 -9.94 -1.97
N THR A 434 75.14 -11.20 -2.04
CA THR A 434 75.67 -11.93 -0.87
C THR A 434 77.17 -11.76 -0.64
N ALA A 435 77.90 -11.09 -1.53
CA ALA A 435 79.26 -10.55 -1.35
C ALA A 435 79.74 -9.93 -2.67
N LYS A 436 80.81 -9.09 -2.63
CA LYS A 436 81.54 -8.61 -3.82
C LYS A 436 82.32 -9.76 -4.49
N ILE A 437 81.63 -10.77 -5.01
CA ILE A 437 82.24 -11.90 -5.73
C ILE A 437 82.38 -11.53 -7.21
N PHE A 438 83.55 -11.76 -7.81
CA PHE A 438 83.83 -11.59 -9.24
C PHE A 438 83.15 -12.72 -10.06
N GLY A 439 82.54 -12.41 -11.21
CA GLY A 439 81.97 -13.42 -12.13
C GLY A 439 80.45 -13.66 -12.10
N GLY A 440 79.69 -12.87 -11.33
CA GLY A 440 78.22 -13.00 -11.21
C GLY A 440 77.77 -14.03 -10.17
N THR A 441 76.51 -13.98 -9.73
CA THR A 441 75.93 -14.92 -8.75
C THR A 441 74.69 -15.63 -9.32
N PRO A 442 74.32 -16.83 -8.86
CA PRO A 442 73.07 -17.46 -9.26
C PRO A 442 71.86 -16.60 -8.87
N ALA A 443 70.90 -16.45 -9.78
CA ALA A 443 69.65 -15.77 -9.50
C ALA A 443 68.67 -16.72 -8.78
N ALA A 444 67.97 -16.21 -7.76
CA ALA A 444 66.89 -16.95 -7.12
C ALA A 444 65.57 -16.76 -7.88
N LYS A 445 64.66 -17.74 -7.77
CA LYS A 445 63.29 -17.62 -8.28
C LYS A 445 62.63 -16.37 -7.67
N GLY A 446 61.96 -15.58 -8.49
CA GLY A 446 61.35 -14.30 -8.09
C GLY A 446 62.31 -13.09 -8.00
N ASN A 447 63.62 -13.24 -8.29
CA ASN A 447 64.53 -12.09 -8.40
C ASN A 447 64.29 -11.25 -9.67
N PHE A 448 64.07 -11.93 -10.81
CA PHE A 448 63.86 -11.29 -12.11
C PHE A 448 62.61 -11.88 -12.78
N PRO A 449 61.41 -11.64 -12.22
CA PRO A 449 60.16 -12.24 -12.72
C PRO A 449 59.76 -11.75 -14.13
N TRP A 450 60.38 -10.67 -14.61
CA TRP A 450 60.21 -10.14 -15.97
C TRP A 450 61.10 -10.83 -17.01
N GLN A 451 62.03 -11.69 -16.59
CA GLN A 451 62.98 -12.31 -17.51
C GLN A 451 62.27 -13.30 -18.44
N VAL A 452 62.42 -13.09 -19.75
CA VAL A 452 61.95 -14.01 -20.80
C VAL A 452 63.14 -14.72 -21.41
N TYR A 453 63.09 -16.05 -21.51
CA TYR A 453 64.06 -16.87 -22.20
C TYR A 453 63.63 -17.11 -23.64
N PHE A 454 64.50 -16.81 -24.59
CA PHE A 454 64.33 -17.17 -25.99
C PHE A 454 65.14 -18.45 -26.23
N ALA A 455 64.47 -19.52 -26.68
CA ALA A 455 65.11 -20.81 -26.91
C ALA A 455 65.70 -20.91 -28.32
N ASN A 456 65.04 -20.31 -29.31
CA ASN A 456 65.50 -20.26 -30.70
C ASN A 456 65.08 -18.93 -31.36
N PRO A 457 66.01 -18.01 -31.63
CA PRO A 457 67.44 -18.08 -31.29
C PRO A 457 67.62 -17.95 -29.78
N ARG A 458 68.78 -18.36 -29.26
CA ARG A 458 69.03 -18.26 -27.82
C ARG A 458 69.29 -16.81 -27.40
N GLY A 459 68.42 -16.28 -26.55
CA GLY A 459 68.51 -14.90 -26.08
C GLY A 459 67.62 -14.63 -24.87
N GLY A 460 67.46 -13.35 -24.58
CA GLY A 460 66.64 -12.82 -23.51
C GLY A 460 65.57 -11.86 -24.03
N GLY A 461 64.59 -11.61 -23.18
CA GLY A 461 63.63 -10.52 -23.33
C GLY A 461 63.10 -10.11 -21.98
N VAL A 462 62.22 -9.11 -22.01
CA VAL A 462 61.69 -8.44 -20.85
C VAL A 462 60.18 -8.37 -20.99
N LEU A 463 59.45 -9.00 -20.08
CA LEU A 463 58.01 -8.81 -19.97
C LEU A 463 57.76 -7.38 -19.47
N ILE A 464 57.02 -6.57 -20.24
CA ILE A 464 56.70 -5.17 -19.89
C ILE A 464 55.21 -4.95 -19.60
N SER A 465 54.36 -5.91 -19.99
CA SER A 465 52.95 -6.00 -19.58
C SER A 465 52.47 -7.45 -19.69
N GLU A 466 51.19 -7.73 -19.43
CA GLU A 466 50.62 -9.07 -19.59
C GLU A 466 50.62 -9.59 -21.03
N ARG A 467 50.74 -8.72 -22.03
CA ARG A 467 50.70 -9.10 -23.45
C ARG A 467 51.92 -8.66 -24.25
N TRP A 468 52.93 -8.06 -23.62
CA TRP A 468 54.05 -7.47 -24.36
C TRP A 468 55.40 -7.87 -23.79
N VAL A 469 56.24 -8.40 -24.69
CA VAL A 469 57.66 -8.69 -24.44
C VAL A 469 58.50 -7.72 -25.25
N MET A 470 59.48 -7.11 -24.61
CA MET A 470 60.47 -6.25 -25.23
C MET A 470 61.81 -6.99 -25.33
N THR A 471 62.50 -6.86 -26.46
CA THR A 471 63.81 -7.50 -26.69
C THR A 471 64.63 -6.65 -27.67
N ALA A 472 65.85 -7.07 -27.98
CA ALA A 472 66.70 -6.44 -28.98
C ALA A 472 66.24 -6.82 -30.41
N ALA A 473 66.37 -5.92 -31.37
CA ALA A 473 65.99 -6.17 -32.76
C ALA A 473 66.80 -7.31 -33.38
N HIS A 474 68.11 -7.36 -33.12
CA HIS A 474 68.97 -8.42 -33.65
C HIS A 474 68.63 -9.83 -33.14
N VAL A 475 67.86 -9.95 -32.04
CA VAL A 475 67.40 -11.24 -31.51
C VAL A 475 66.28 -11.81 -32.37
N VAL A 476 65.47 -10.96 -33.01
CA VAL A 476 64.25 -11.38 -33.71
C VAL A 476 64.25 -11.04 -35.20
N GLU A 477 65.31 -10.41 -35.72
CA GLU A 477 65.38 -9.99 -37.13
C GLU A 477 65.35 -11.13 -38.15
N GLU A 478 65.76 -12.34 -37.77
CA GLU A 478 65.69 -13.55 -38.59
C GLU A 478 64.54 -14.48 -38.17
N PHE A 479 63.76 -14.11 -37.15
CA PHE A 479 62.79 -15.00 -36.48
C PHE A 479 61.49 -14.29 -36.12
N ASP A 480 60.47 -14.43 -36.98
CA ASP A 480 59.14 -13.83 -36.75
C ASP A 480 58.38 -14.45 -35.57
N LYS A 481 58.65 -15.71 -35.23
CA LYS A 481 57.96 -16.46 -34.17
C LYS A 481 58.94 -17.18 -33.24
N PRO A 482 59.64 -16.45 -32.36
CA PRO A 482 60.59 -17.05 -31.44
C PRO A 482 59.89 -17.94 -30.39
N ASN A 483 60.57 -19.02 -29.99
CA ASN A 483 60.13 -19.86 -28.87
C ASN A 483 60.53 -19.20 -27.55
N MET A 484 59.54 -18.67 -26.82
CA MET A 484 59.76 -17.88 -25.60
C MET A 484 59.18 -18.55 -24.35
N TYR A 485 59.84 -18.39 -23.21
CA TYR A 485 59.40 -18.92 -21.91
C TYR A 485 59.62 -17.91 -20.80
N ALA A 486 58.71 -17.85 -19.82
CA ALA A 486 58.84 -17.06 -18.60
C ALA A 486 58.61 -17.91 -17.34
N GLY A 487 58.94 -17.37 -16.16
CA GLY A 487 58.67 -18.02 -14.86
C GLY A 487 59.70 -19.05 -14.39
N VAL A 488 60.76 -19.25 -15.18
CA VAL A 488 61.79 -20.27 -14.96
C VAL A 488 63.17 -19.66 -14.69
N ILE A 489 63.96 -20.36 -13.89
CA ILE A 489 65.39 -20.07 -13.70
C ILE A 489 66.29 -21.17 -14.27
N ASN A 490 65.75 -22.37 -14.52
CA ASN A 490 66.45 -23.48 -15.16
C ASN A 490 65.88 -23.72 -16.56
N VAL A 491 66.71 -23.57 -17.59
CA VAL A 491 66.34 -23.72 -19.00
C VAL A 491 66.70 -25.09 -19.59
N ALA A 492 66.96 -26.09 -18.73
CA ALA A 492 66.95 -27.48 -19.17
C ALA A 492 65.56 -27.84 -19.72
N GLU A 493 65.51 -28.64 -20.79
CA GLU A 493 64.28 -28.99 -21.52
C GLU A 493 63.16 -29.51 -20.60
N GLU A 494 63.50 -30.41 -19.67
CA GLU A 494 62.55 -30.96 -18.69
C GLU A 494 62.01 -29.90 -17.72
N SER A 495 62.84 -28.92 -17.33
CA SER A 495 62.43 -27.81 -16.48
C SER A 495 61.56 -26.80 -17.23
N LEU A 496 61.87 -26.52 -18.49
CA LEU A 496 61.04 -25.66 -19.34
C LEU A 496 59.63 -26.24 -19.52
N TYR A 497 59.51 -27.55 -19.74
CA TYR A 497 58.22 -28.22 -19.90
C TYR A 497 57.39 -28.23 -18.59
N ARG A 498 58.04 -28.44 -17.43
CA ARG A 498 57.33 -28.54 -16.14
C ARG A 498 57.01 -27.22 -15.47
N GLU A 499 57.92 -26.26 -15.54
CA GLU A 499 57.84 -25.00 -14.77
C GLU A 499 57.73 -23.75 -15.65
N GLY A 500 58.05 -23.86 -16.95
CA GLY A 500 58.04 -22.74 -17.88
C GLY A 500 56.66 -22.41 -18.37
N THR A 501 56.31 -21.13 -18.34
CA THR A 501 55.14 -20.63 -19.05
C THR A 501 55.58 -20.27 -20.46
N GLN A 502 55.14 -21.05 -21.45
CA GLN A 502 55.40 -20.76 -22.86
C GLN A 502 54.67 -19.49 -23.29
N LEU A 503 55.39 -18.55 -23.88
CA LEU A 503 54.85 -17.31 -24.41
C LEU A 503 54.75 -17.43 -25.93
N ILE A 504 53.54 -17.26 -26.47
CA ILE A 504 53.28 -17.41 -27.91
C ILE A 504 53.13 -16.02 -28.53
N PRO A 505 54.04 -15.59 -29.42
CA PRO A 505 53.93 -14.31 -30.11
C PRO A 505 52.82 -14.37 -31.17
N GLU A 506 51.97 -13.36 -31.17
CA GLU A 506 51.01 -13.05 -32.24
C GLU A 506 51.69 -12.27 -33.37
N ALA A 507 52.50 -11.27 -33.01
CA ALA A 507 53.21 -10.38 -33.93
C ALA A 507 54.51 -9.86 -33.33
N SER A 508 55.49 -9.55 -34.19
CA SER A 508 56.76 -8.91 -33.86
C SER A 508 56.85 -7.54 -34.54
N PHE A 509 57.41 -6.56 -33.83
CA PHE A 509 57.56 -5.18 -34.27
C PHE A 509 59.00 -4.75 -34.04
N ILE A 510 59.79 -4.68 -35.11
CA ILE A 510 61.16 -4.17 -35.08
C ILE A 510 61.13 -2.66 -35.28
N HIS A 511 61.92 -1.92 -34.50
CA HIS A 511 61.98 -0.48 -34.64
C HIS A 511 62.40 -0.05 -36.07
N PRO A 512 61.71 0.91 -36.71
CA PRO A 512 61.96 1.25 -38.11
C PRO A 512 63.35 1.84 -38.38
N GLY A 513 64.00 2.37 -37.34
CA GLY A 513 65.39 2.84 -37.40
C GLY A 513 66.45 1.74 -37.40
N TRP A 514 66.08 0.47 -37.17
CA TRP A 514 67.00 -0.66 -37.21
C TRP A 514 67.46 -0.92 -38.65
N LYS A 515 68.78 -0.95 -38.87
CA LYS A 515 69.35 -1.20 -40.19
C LYS A 515 69.55 -2.69 -40.43
N ASN A 516 69.08 -3.15 -41.58
CA ASN A 516 69.34 -4.50 -42.05
C ASN A 516 70.82 -4.63 -42.48
N GLN A 517 71.61 -5.40 -41.73
CA GLN A 517 73.00 -5.73 -42.03
C GLN A 517 73.22 -7.23 -41.75
N PRO A 518 74.03 -7.94 -42.55
CA PRO A 518 74.35 -9.33 -42.25
C PRO A 518 74.96 -9.47 -40.85
N PRO A 519 74.46 -10.39 -39.99
CA PRO A 519 74.88 -10.50 -38.59
C PRO A 519 76.40 -10.61 -38.39
N GLU A 520 77.11 -11.28 -39.31
CA GLU A 520 78.55 -11.52 -39.20
C GLU A 520 79.40 -10.26 -39.45
N THR A 521 78.84 -9.26 -40.13
CA THR A 521 79.53 -8.02 -40.53
C THR A 521 78.94 -6.77 -39.89
N ARG A 522 77.98 -6.93 -38.98
CA ARG A 522 77.26 -5.83 -38.35
C ARG A 522 78.19 -4.96 -37.52
N THR A 523 78.14 -3.67 -37.81
CA THR A 523 78.91 -2.63 -37.11
C THR A 523 78.01 -1.51 -36.57
N ASP A 524 76.74 -1.46 -37.00
CA ASP A 524 75.74 -0.51 -36.55
C ASP A 524 74.66 -1.24 -35.75
N PHE A 525 74.58 -0.90 -34.46
CA PHE A 525 73.58 -1.41 -33.51
C PHE A 525 72.63 -0.29 -33.03
N ASP A 526 72.60 0.85 -33.74
CA ASP A 526 71.65 1.91 -33.40
C ASP A 526 70.20 1.42 -33.63
N ASN A 527 69.28 1.81 -32.73
CA ASN A 527 67.89 1.36 -32.76
C ASN A 527 67.67 -0.15 -32.58
N ASP A 528 68.53 -0.82 -31.82
CA ASP A 528 68.42 -2.25 -31.50
C ASP A 528 67.31 -2.54 -30.46
N ILE A 529 66.06 -2.45 -30.89
CA ILE A 529 64.88 -2.70 -30.05
C ILE A 529 63.71 -3.27 -30.87
N ALA A 530 63.00 -4.22 -30.27
CA ALA A 530 61.80 -4.84 -30.82
C ALA A 530 60.76 -5.13 -29.73
N LEU A 531 59.49 -5.18 -30.13
CA LEU A 531 58.35 -5.57 -29.30
C LEU A 531 57.68 -6.80 -29.88
N LEU A 532 57.24 -7.72 -29.02
CA LEU A 532 56.42 -8.86 -29.38
C LEU A 532 55.10 -8.79 -28.63
N LYS A 533 54.00 -8.80 -29.37
CA LYS A 533 52.65 -8.95 -28.82
C LYS A 533 52.35 -10.42 -28.62
N LEU A 534 51.89 -10.80 -27.44
CA LEU A 534 51.51 -12.16 -27.10
C LEU A 534 50.05 -12.41 -27.49
N ARG A 535 49.78 -13.62 -27.98
CA ARG A 535 48.41 -14.04 -28.36
C ARG A 535 47.47 -14.05 -27.15
N GLU A 536 47.96 -14.57 -26.02
CA GLU A 536 47.22 -14.66 -24.77
C GLU A 536 47.90 -13.83 -23.68
N PRO A 537 47.13 -13.24 -22.75
CA PRO A 537 47.71 -12.52 -21.63
C PRO A 537 48.33 -13.51 -20.64
N VAL A 538 49.46 -13.14 -20.07
CA VAL A 538 50.17 -13.97 -19.09
C VAL A 538 49.70 -13.62 -17.69
N LYS A 539 49.30 -14.64 -16.93
CA LYS A 539 48.90 -14.47 -15.52
C LYS A 539 50.13 -14.07 -14.68
N MET A 540 50.02 -12.94 -13.99
CA MET A 540 51.06 -12.48 -13.06
C MET A 540 51.05 -13.30 -11.77
N GLY A 541 52.22 -13.40 -11.16
CA GLY A 541 52.42 -14.15 -9.94
C GLY A 541 53.84 -14.01 -9.41
N PRO A 542 54.26 -14.86 -8.46
CA PRO A 542 55.53 -14.69 -7.77
C PRO A 542 56.76 -14.77 -8.69
N ASN A 543 56.65 -15.45 -9.83
CA ASN A 543 57.76 -15.72 -10.74
C ASN A 543 57.60 -15.05 -12.10
N ILE A 544 56.44 -14.44 -12.38
CA ILE A 544 56.13 -13.75 -13.64
C ILE A 544 55.46 -12.43 -13.30
N SER A 545 56.13 -11.33 -13.59
CA SER A 545 55.59 -9.98 -13.44
C SER A 545 56.39 -9.02 -14.31
N PRO A 546 55.77 -7.95 -14.85
CA PRO A 546 56.45 -7.09 -15.80
C PRO A 546 57.51 -6.21 -15.12
N LEU A 547 58.48 -5.74 -15.89
CA LEU A 547 59.41 -4.68 -15.50
C LEU A 547 58.84 -3.33 -15.94
N CYS A 548 58.99 -2.28 -15.11
CA CYS A 548 58.47 -0.97 -15.48
C CYS A 548 59.25 -0.36 -16.64
N LEU A 549 58.58 0.47 -17.45
CA LEU A 549 59.23 1.38 -18.38
C LEU A 549 59.77 2.61 -17.63
N PRO A 550 60.87 3.24 -18.10
CA PRO A 550 61.37 4.48 -17.53
C PRO A 550 60.35 5.61 -17.70
N GLY A 551 60.35 6.58 -16.78
CA GLY A 551 59.64 7.84 -16.96
C GLY A 551 60.38 8.79 -17.91
N LYS A 552 59.69 9.86 -18.34
CA LYS A 552 60.29 10.93 -19.17
C LYS A 552 60.91 12.07 -18.36
N SER A 553 60.85 12.00 -17.04
CA SER A 553 61.37 13.05 -16.18
C SER A 553 62.91 13.02 -16.10
N PRO A 554 63.58 14.14 -15.81
CA PRO A 554 65.04 14.22 -15.78
C PRO A 554 65.71 13.22 -14.83
N GLU A 555 65.00 12.74 -13.82
CA GLU A 555 65.47 11.75 -12.84
C GLU A 555 65.76 10.38 -13.46
N TYR A 556 65.18 10.07 -14.63
CA TYR A 556 65.44 8.83 -15.37
C TYR A 556 66.67 8.93 -16.30
N GLU A 557 67.34 10.08 -16.35
CA GLU A 557 68.61 10.22 -17.07
C GLU A 557 69.76 9.62 -16.25
N LEU A 558 70.44 8.62 -16.83
CA LEU A 558 71.44 7.83 -16.12
C LEU A 558 72.74 8.61 -15.89
N GLN A 559 73.23 8.59 -14.65
CA GLN A 559 74.53 9.14 -14.26
C GLN A 559 75.61 8.06 -14.25
N GLU A 560 76.86 8.46 -14.47
CA GLU A 560 78.02 7.56 -14.31
C GLU A 560 78.09 7.05 -12.86
N GLY A 561 78.28 5.75 -12.69
CA GLY A 561 78.29 5.07 -11.40
C GLY A 561 76.95 4.49 -10.94
N THR A 562 75.83 4.83 -11.60
CA THR A 562 74.51 4.24 -11.30
C THR A 562 74.58 2.73 -11.46
N LEU A 563 74.20 1.99 -10.41
CA LEU A 563 74.25 0.52 -10.41
C LEU A 563 72.95 -0.07 -10.97
N GLY A 564 73.09 -0.95 -11.95
CA GLY A 564 72.01 -1.75 -12.51
C GLY A 564 72.32 -3.24 -12.46
N TYR A 565 71.28 -4.05 -12.63
CA TYR A 565 71.36 -5.50 -12.67
C TYR A 565 71.16 -6.00 -14.10
N ILE A 566 72.01 -6.94 -14.51
CA ILE A 566 71.80 -7.79 -15.66
C ILE A 566 71.50 -9.21 -15.18
N ALA A 567 70.65 -9.92 -15.93
CA ALA A 567 70.39 -11.32 -15.69
C ALA A 567 70.22 -12.09 -17.00
N GLY A 568 70.69 -13.33 -17.01
CA GLY A 568 70.48 -14.22 -18.15
C GLY A 568 71.23 -15.55 -18.07
N TRP A 569 71.19 -16.28 -19.19
CA TRP A 569 71.75 -17.63 -19.36
C TRP A 569 72.91 -17.65 -20.36
N GLY A 570 73.57 -16.51 -20.53
CA GLY A 570 74.66 -16.29 -21.45
C GLY A 570 76.01 -16.81 -20.96
N GLN A 571 76.97 -16.80 -21.87
CA GLN A 571 78.27 -17.42 -21.72
C GLN A 571 79.14 -16.70 -20.67
N LYS A 572 79.55 -17.39 -19.61
CA LYS A 572 80.43 -16.79 -18.58
C LYS A 572 81.92 -16.86 -18.90
N GLU A 573 82.33 -17.96 -19.53
CA GLU A 573 83.72 -18.28 -19.91
C GLU A 573 83.70 -19.10 -21.21
N LYS A 574 84.86 -19.32 -21.86
CA LYS A 574 84.94 -20.18 -23.07
C LYS A 574 84.43 -21.60 -22.74
N GLY A 575 83.28 -22.02 -23.30
CA GLY A 575 82.67 -23.31 -22.97
C GLY A 575 81.14 -23.36 -23.09
N ARG A 576 80.51 -24.30 -22.36
CA ARG A 576 79.07 -24.60 -22.42
C ARG A 576 78.23 -23.49 -21.77
N LEU A 577 77.11 -23.14 -22.42
CA LEU A 577 76.17 -22.15 -21.90
C LEU A 577 75.48 -22.64 -20.61
N PRO A 578 75.34 -21.79 -19.58
CA PRO A 578 74.70 -22.17 -18.32
C PRO A 578 73.22 -22.48 -18.52
N ILE A 579 72.71 -23.46 -17.78
CA ILE A 579 71.27 -23.79 -17.75
C ILE A 579 70.53 -23.07 -16.63
N TRP A 580 71.24 -22.57 -15.62
CA TRP A 580 70.68 -21.78 -14.52
C TRP A 580 70.80 -20.28 -14.81
N LEU A 581 69.85 -19.48 -14.33
CA LEU A 581 69.86 -18.03 -14.45
C LEU A 581 70.92 -17.42 -13.55
N TRP A 582 71.72 -16.51 -14.09
CA TRP A 582 72.73 -15.76 -13.33
C TRP A 582 72.43 -14.29 -13.37
N LYS A 583 72.97 -13.58 -12.38
CA LYS A 583 72.84 -12.14 -12.24
C LYS A 583 74.20 -11.49 -11.97
N ALA A 584 74.32 -10.24 -12.37
CA ALA A 584 75.44 -9.38 -11.99
C ALA A 584 74.97 -7.94 -11.81
N GLN A 585 75.55 -7.25 -10.83
CA GLN A 585 75.40 -5.81 -10.65
C GLN A 585 76.57 -5.08 -11.32
N ILE A 586 76.27 -4.15 -12.21
CA ILE A 586 77.26 -3.40 -12.99
C ILE A 586 76.93 -1.89 -13.01
N PRO A 587 77.94 -1.01 -12.96
CA PRO A 587 77.73 0.43 -13.02
C PRO A 587 77.60 0.93 -14.46
N VAL A 588 76.81 1.97 -14.66
CA VAL A 588 76.87 2.84 -15.85
C VAL A 588 78.23 3.52 -15.89
N VAL A 589 78.85 3.57 -17.07
CA VAL A 589 80.16 4.19 -17.29
C VAL A 589 80.10 5.14 -18.48
N ASN A 590 81.06 6.06 -18.55
CA ASN A 590 81.16 6.95 -19.70
C ASN A 590 81.36 6.18 -21.02
N MET A 591 80.63 6.59 -22.07
CA MET A 591 80.67 5.96 -23.40
C MET A 591 82.08 5.89 -24.00
N ASP A 592 82.97 6.83 -23.67
CA ASP A 592 84.36 6.81 -24.13
C ASP A 592 85.14 5.58 -23.63
N ARG A 593 84.73 4.99 -22.49
CA ARG A 593 85.31 3.72 -22.02
C ARG A 593 84.95 2.56 -22.95
N CYS A 594 83.70 2.47 -23.40
CA CYS A 594 83.30 1.46 -24.40
C CYS A 594 84.05 1.65 -25.72
N ARG A 595 84.25 2.89 -26.17
CA ARG A 595 85.01 3.22 -27.40
C ARG A 595 86.48 2.82 -27.32
N SER A 596 87.06 2.83 -26.12
CA SER A 596 88.49 2.53 -25.91
C SER A 596 88.85 1.04 -25.98
N VAL A 597 87.86 0.13 -25.91
CA VAL A 597 88.08 -1.32 -25.95
C VAL A 597 88.15 -1.82 -27.38
N ARG A 598 89.22 -2.56 -27.71
CA ARG A 598 89.32 -3.24 -29.01
C ARG A 598 88.34 -4.42 -29.10
N PRO A 599 87.51 -4.49 -30.16
CA PRO A 599 86.61 -5.61 -30.39
C PRO A 599 87.36 -6.94 -30.53
N GLU A 600 86.74 -8.06 -30.14
CA GLU A 600 87.27 -9.41 -30.46
C GLU A 600 87.07 -9.73 -31.95
N GLY A 601 88.09 -9.49 -32.80
CA GLY A 601 88.06 -9.80 -34.24
C GLY A 601 89.07 -9.02 -35.09
N SER A 602 88.96 -9.11 -36.42
CA SER A 602 89.84 -8.43 -37.41
C SER A 602 89.37 -7.02 -37.82
N ALA A 603 88.24 -6.55 -37.28
CA ALA A 603 87.72 -5.22 -37.57
C ALA A 603 88.36 -4.16 -36.65
N ASP A 604 88.73 -3.01 -37.24
CA ASP A 604 89.18 -1.85 -36.50
C ASP A 604 88.06 -1.34 -35.57
N SER A 605 88.40 -0.98 -34.33
CA SER A 605 87.51 -0.35 -33.35
C SER A 605 86.77 0.88 -33.90
N SER A 606 87.34 1.57 -34.89
CA SER A 606 86.71 2.73 -35.55
C SER A 606 85.54 2.38 -36.47
N ALA A 607 85.32 1.09 -36.77
CA ALA A 607 84.23 0.65 -37.64
C ALA A 607 82.86 0.63 -36.93
N TYR A 608 82.83 0.48 -35.60
CA TYR A 608 81.60 0.39 -34.83
C TYR A 608 80.98 1.75 -34.53
N ARG A 609 79.67 1.87 -34.72
CA ARG A 609 78.91 3.11 -34.49
C ARG A 609 78.40 3.17 -33.05
N PHE A 610 78.78 4.22 -32.34
CA PHE A 610 78.30 4.53 -30.99
C PHE A 610 77.36 5.74 -31.04
N THR A 611 76.15 5.62 -30.49
CA THR A 611 75.13 6.68 -30.52
C THR A 611 74.62 7.04 -29.13
N ASP A 612 73.95 8.19 -29.01
CA ASP A 612 73.29 8.63 -27.77
C ASP A 612 72.05 7.79 -27.40
N ASN A 613 71.70 6.83 -28.26
CA ASN A 613 70.67 5.83 -28.03
C ASN A 613 71.21 4.58 -27.32
N MET A 614 72.48 4.59 -26.90
CA MET A 614 73.13 3.47 -26.23
C MET A 614 73.60 3.88 -24.82
N ILE A 615 73.65 2.91 -23.91
CA ILE A 615 74.24 3.00 -22.58
C ILE A 615 75.49 2.13 -22.58
N CYS A 616 76.59 2.66 -22.04
CA CYS A 616 77.79 1.88 -21.74
C CYS A 616 77.76 1.51 -20.25
N ALA A 617 77.87 0.22 -19.92
CA ALA A 617 77.91 -0.24 -18.53
C ALA A 617 78.92 -1.39 -18.36
N GLY A 618 79.52 -1.51 -17.18
CA GLY A 618 80.49 -2.58 -16.89
C GLY A 618 81.74 -2.12 -16.15
N GLY A 619 82.86 -2.83 -16.36
CA GLY A 619 84.12 -2.62 -15.65
C GLY A 619 84.67 -3.88 -14.99
N GLY A 620 84.73 -5.00 -15.73
CA GLY A 620 85.21 -6.30 -15.26
C GLY A 620 84.11 -7.35 -15.00
N LYS A 621 82.84 -6.97 -15.18
CA LYS A 621 81.65 -7.82 -15.24
C LYS A 621 80.80 -7.30 -16.40
N ASP A 622 80.31 -8.18 -17.27
CA ASP A 622 79.58 -7.80 -18.48
C ASP A 622 78.61 -8.91 -18.92
N SER A 623 77.57 -8.55 -19.66
CA SER A 623 76.69 -9.46 -20.40
C SER A 623 77.43 -10.05 -21.60
N CYS A 624 77.20 -11.33 -21.87
CA CYS A 624 77.92 -12.07 -22.91
C CYS A 624 76.95 -12.76 -23.87
N ARG A 625 77.48 -13.50 -24.85
CA ARG A 625 76.68 -14.23 -25.84
C ARG A 625 75.57 -15.07 -25.17
N GLY A 626 74.32 -14.89 -25.59
CA GLY A 626 73.16 -15.62 -25.07
C GLY A 626 72.31 -14.87 -24.04
N ASP A 627 72.70 -13.65 -23.66
CA ASP A 627 71.90 -12.72 -22.84
C ASP A 627 71.23 -11.60 -23.64
N SER A 628 71.54 -11.50 -24.94
CA SER A 628 71.04 -10.48 -25.85
C SER A 628 69.53 -10.32 -25.78
N GLY A 629 69.06 -9.08 -25.67
CA GLY A 629 67.65 -8.72 -25.51
C GLY A 629 67.14 -8.72 -24.07
N GLY A 630 67.92 -9.25 -23.11
CA GLY A 630 67.58 -9.18 -21.68
C GLY A 630 67.62 -7.76 -21.10
N ALA A 631 67.06 -7.59 -19.90
CA ALA A 631 66.98 -6.29 -19.22
C ALA A 631 68.31 -5.87 -18.58
N TYR A 632 68.64 -4.60 -18.72
CA TYR A 632 69.43 -3.86 -17.75
C TYR A 632 68.49 -3.12 -16.79
N ALA A 633 68.25 -3.73 -15.64
CA ALA A 633 67.25 -3.28 -14.67
C ALA A 633 67.89 -2.37 -13.61
N ILE A 634 67.36 -1.15 -13.45
CA ILE A 634 67.87 -0.16 -12.49
C ILE A 634 66.78 0.13 -11.44
N PRO A 635 67.15 0.34 -10.16
CA PRO A 635 66.20 0.82 -9.15
C PRO A 635 65.52 2.11 -9.59
N ASP A 636 64.20 2.18 -9.45
CA ASP A 636 63.43 3.36 -9.80
C ASP A 636 63.79 4.53 -8.86
N PRO A 637 64.11 5.72 -9.40
CA PRO A 637 64.53 6.87 -8.58
C PRO A 637 63.38 7.48 -7.77
N LEU A 638 62.12 7.26 -8.16
CA LEU A 638 60.93 7.83 -7.54
C LEU A 638 60.21 6.86 -6.61
N TYR A 639 60.37 5.54 -6.81
CA TYR A 639 59.65 4.51 -6.08
C TYR A 639 60.60 3.49 -5.44
N ASP A 640 60.59 3.39 -4.10
CA ASP A 640 61.41 2.41 -3.38
C ASP A 640 60.99 0.97 -3.72
N ASN A 641 61.96 0.07 -3.83
CA ASN A 641 61.80 -1.35 -4.18
C ASN A 641 61.16 -1.65 -5.54
N ARG A 642 61.05 -0.66 -6.42
CA ARG A 642 60.65 -0.84 -7.82
C ARG A 642 61.89 -0.75 -8.72
N TYR A 643 61.87 -1.47 -9.82
CA TYR A 643 62.89 -1.45 -10.86
C TYR A 643 62.24 -1.10 -12.20
N TYR A 644 63.02 -0.51 -13.09
CA TYR A 644 62.62 -0.26 -14.47
C TYR A 644 63.69 -0.75 -15.44
N VAL A 645 63.29 -0.94 -16.70
CA VAL A 645 64.18 -1.34 -17.79
C VAL A 645 64.88 -0.12 -18.35
N ALA A 646 66.10 0.13 -17.90
CA ALA A 646 66.88 1.27 -18.36
C ALA A 646 67.52 0.99 -19.73
N GLY A 647 67.95 -0.26 -19.93
CA GLY A 647 68.57 -0.72 -21.16
C GLY A 647 68.15 -2.13 -21.58
N LEU A 648 68.32 -2.44 -22.86
CA LEU A 648 68.26 -3.81 -23.38
C LEU A 648 69.66 -4.27 -23.76
N ILE A 649 70.06 -5.48 -23.36
CA ILE A 649 71.36 -6.05 -23.71
C ILE A 649 71.47 -6.11 -25.24
N SER A 650 72.38 -5.34 -25.84
CA SER A 650 72.51 -5.24 -27.29
C SER A 650 73.77 -5.98 -27.76
N TRP A 651 74.95 -5.40 -27.56
CA TRP A 651 76.22 -5.98 -28.00
C TRP A 651 77.36 -5.54 -27.08
N GLY A 652 78.56 -6.09 -27.27
CA GLY A 652 79.75 -5.66 -26.51
C GLY A 652 81.03 -5.90 -27.30
N PRO A 653 82.02 -4.99 -27.24
CA PRO A 653 83.29 -5.13 -27.95
C PRO A 653 84.06 -6.37 -27.48
N ARG A 654 84.00 -6.67 -26.18
CA ARG A 654 84.63 -7.85 -25.59
C ARG A 654 83.90 -8.30 -24.34
N CYS A 655 83.44 -9.55 -24.38
CA CYS A 655 82.81 -10.21 -23.24
C CYS A 655 83.66 -10.06 -21.96
N GLY A 656 83.04 -9.66 -20.86
CA GLY A 656 83.68 -9.47 -19.56
C GLY A 656 84.38 -8.12 -19.35
N THR A 657 84.21 -7.14 -20.25
CA THR A 657 84.79 -5.79 -20.11
C THR A 657 83.71 -4.73 -19.87
N PHE A 658 83.09 -4.24 -20.94
CA PHE A 658 81.97 -3.31 -20.95
C PHE A 658 80.96 -3.72 -22.02
N GLY A 659 79.69 -3.61 -21.69
CA GLY A 659 78.57 -3.90 -22.57
C GLY A 659 77.87 -2.64 -23.05
N LEU A 660 77.23 -2.74 -24.21
CA LEU A 660 76.33 -1.74 -24.74
C LEU A 660 74.88 -2.21 -24.63
N TYR A 661 74.05 -1.26 -24.22
CA TYR A 661 72.64 -1.49 -24.00
C TYR A 661 71.81 -0.45 -24.74
N THR A 662 70.74 -0.85 -25.39
CA THR A 662 69.81 0.10 -26.05
C THR A 662 69.13 0.94 -24.99
N LYS A 663 69.27 2.27 -25.04
CA LYS A 663 68.76 3.22 -24.05
C LYS A 663 67.25 3.37 -24.16
N VAL A 664 66.48 2.64 -23.34
CA VAL A 664 65.01 2.49 -23.51
C VAL A 664 64.27 3.82 -23.42
N VAL A 665 64.72 4.77 -22.59
CA VAL A 665 64.04 6.08 -22.47
C VAL A 665 63.94 6.84 -23.80
N ARG A 666 64.85 6.57 -24.76
CA ARG A 666 64.82 7.16 -26.11
C ARG A 666 63.71 6.59 -27.01
N TYR A 667 63.12 5.45 -26.63
CA TYR A 667 62.14 4.71 -27.44
C TYR A 667 60.75 4.67 -26.82
N LEU A 668 60.50 5.38 -25.71
CA LEU A 668 59.21 5.35 -25.01
C LEU A 668 58.03 5.72 -25.90
N ASP A 669 58.19 6.73 -26.76
CA ASP A 669 57.14 7.16 -27.68
C ASP A 669 56.78 6.05 -28.68
N TRP A 670 57.78 5.41 -29.28
CA TRP A 670 57.56 4.28 -30.17
C TRP A 670 56.95 3.07 -29.45
N ILE A 671 57.38 2.78 -28.22
CA ILE A 671 56.83 1.69 -27.41
C ILE A 671 55.34 1.94 -27.14
N THR A 672 54.99 3.11 -26.62
CA THR A 672 53.60 3.46 -26.28
C THR A 672 52.71 3.52 -27.52
N GLU A 673 53.20 4.11 -28.62
CA GLU A 673 52.46 4.17 -29.88
C GLU A 673 52.20 2.78 -30.46
N THR A 674 53.21 1.90 -30.45
CA THR A 674 53.08 0.52 -30.95
C THR A 674 52.12 -0.29 -30.09
N MET A 675 52.24 -0.21 -28.76
CA MET A 675 51.32 -0.90 -27.86
C MET A 675 49.88 -0.41 -28.05
N SER A 676 49.67 0.90 -28.09
CA SER A 676 48.34 1.50 -28.27
C SER A 676 47.69 1.18 -29.61
N LYS A 677 48.46 1.12 -30.71
CA LYS A 677 47.91 0.82 -32.05
C LYS A 677 47.47 -0.63 -32.24
N HIS A 678 48.06 -1.54 -31.45
CA HIS A 678 47.91 -2.98 -31.62
C HIS A 678 47.24 -3.67 -30.43
N GLU A 679 46.82 -2.91 -29.42
CA GLU A 679 45.87 -3.34 -28.40
C GLU A 679 44.43 -3.16 -28.87
N ASP A 680 43.53 -4.04 -28.41
CA ASP A 680 42.12 -3.93 -28.76
C ASP A 680 41.54 -2.57 -28.29
N PRO A 681 40.62 -1.96 -29.05
CA PRO A 681 39.99 -0.70 -28.66
C PRO A 681 39.33 -0.73 -27.27
N GLU A 682 38.89 -1.92 -26.84
CA GLU A 682 38.29 -2.15 -25.52
C GLU A 682 39.31 -2.33 -24.39
N THR A 683 40.58 -2.67 -24.65
CA THR A 683 41.59 -2.88 -23.60
C THR A 683 42.36 -1.61 -23.25
N TRP A 684 42.59 -0.69 -24.21
CA TRP A 684 43.42 0.50 -24.00
C TRP A 684 42.71 1.70 -23.32
N GLN A 685 41.42 1.93 -23.60
CA GLN A 685 40.60 2.89 -22.83
C GLN A 685 40.48 2.42 -21.37
#